data_AF-A0A8S4NZX7-F1
#
_entry.id   AF-A0A8S4NZX7-F1
#
_cell.length_a   1.000
_cell.length_b   1.000
_cell.length_c   1.000
_cell.angle_alpha   90.00
_cell.angle_beta   90.00
_cell.angle_gamma   90.00
#
_symmetry.space_group_name_H-M   'P 1'
#
loop_
_entity.id
_entity.type
_entity.pdbx_description
1 polymer ?
#
loop_
_entity_poly.entity_id
_entity_poly.type
_entity_poly.pdbx_seq_one_letter_code
_entity_poly.pdbx_strand_id
1 'polypeptide(L)'
;MYGRMTTDDAKSYLSNREVPQLFECLMTGLMYHRPKDHISYLQECLNKISESGLEQVRWNLFIEQKRAKTPAPLPPINGSANGRRTSSGRSRPRSRTVSADIMKLEDSRTSPLPPIGTAGTTRTATPPPGHGKENDLYVKPEKALIDIPDVPIVFVIGGPGSGKGSQCKMLVHRYPGWVHLSIGDLLRRNIMQKGSADDKWGMVGDLLQKGEMAPEDIAIQLVTDSLKQYKDAKGFIIEGYPRTMQQAEEYNKKVGKVDLVFVLDCEESNLQRRLLDRHESSGRIDDSMNAVSAKLHHFKTNTLPLAKYYDDSGYLVVLEGDRDMYEIHYDLSSMFDQAFPAQTQEARSITPGTMEGLVPHPPPGSPNGRRSRGPKTSRQNTFEFSRDNTFAEGNWPDPDITIGVKDEGRKNDMPQCPIILVLGGPGSGKGTQCRNVIANFPGFVHISMGDILREEIAQRGSAEEKWGMISDLVQKGDMAPEEITVDLLTKAVQKYNDTDTKAILMEGYPRDVSQVEVLNKWVGGVSLTILIDSEEYYMKQRLINRGGETGRVDDNLNAIQSRIRFFKNNTLPILKHYDDQGKLVVINGDRDKDEVEYDFTMLFNHMFGPQAIPKSAVDVSVLKDKNIIFVCGGPGSGKGTQCDKIVQKYGYTHLSSGDLLRDEVRSGSDRGKELTAIMTKGELVPLDVVLDLLKEAMVAKAPGSKGYLIDGYPRELEQGARFEKEITPARCVLYFDVSDDTMTKRLLGRAATSGRADDNEATIKKRLKTFHDVTTPVIDYYKKQDKLCQITAEGSVDEIFKQVENELDKFAKLDPTPLKGSHVVFVCGGPGSGKGTQCAKILEKYGYTHLSSGDLLRAEVASGSPRGKTLQAVMERGELVTLETVLELLKEAMLAKVKDSKGFLIDGYPRELEQGERFESEITPAECVLYFEVSDETMTARLLDRAKTSGRADDNEETIKKRLKTFHDITEPVCSYYDKQGKLRTIKAEGTV
;
A
#
# COMPACT_ATOMS: atom_id res chain seq x y z
N MET A 1 51.70 -23.58 1.75
CA MET A 1 50.67 -22.69 1.17
C MET A 1 49.32 -23.15 1.71
N TYR A 2 48.44 -22.23 2.10
CA TYR A 2 47.02 -22.51 2.30
C TYR A 2 46.24 -21.69 1.28
N GLY A 3 45.23 -22.28 0.64
CA GLY A 3 44.36 -21.58 -0.31
C GLY A 3 43.51 -20.52 0.40
N ARG A 4 43.10 -19.48 -0.32
CA ARG A 4 42.08 -18.56 0.19
C ARG A 4 40.74 -19.28 0.26
N MET A 5 40.18 -19.39 1.46
CA MET A 5 38.85 -19.91 1.72
C MET A 5 37.80 -19.05 1.01
N THR A 6 36.88 -19.68 0.29
CA THR A 6 35.80 -18.97 -0.43
C THR A 6 34.62 -18.65 0.50
N THR A 7 33.70 -17.80 0.02
CA THR A 7 32.49 -17.43 0.77
C THR A 7 31.59 -18.64 1.07
N ASP A 8 31.58 -19.64 0.20
CA ASP A 8 30.76 -20.86 0.39
C ASP A 8 31.49 -21.93 1.20
N ASP A 9 32.84 -21.98 1.17
CA ASP A 9 33.63 -22.73 2.16
C ASP A 9 33.34 -22.20 3.58
N ALA A 10 33.27 -20.87 3.75
CA ALA A 10 32.97 -20.24 5.03
C ALA A 10 31.55 -20.57 5.53
N LYS A 11 30.53 -20.51 4.65
CA LYS A 11 29.16 -20.93 5.00
C LYS A 11 29.09 -22.42 5.37
N SER A 12 29.71 -23.29 4.57
CA SER A 12 29.74 -24.74 4.84
C SER A 12 30.50 -25.04 6.14
N TYR A 13 31.58 -24.33 6.43
CA TYR A 13 32.31 -24.45 7.70
C TYR A 13 31.44 -24.06 8.91
N LEU A 14 30.72 -22.93 8.84
CA LEU A 14 29.82 -22.50 9.91
C LEU A 14 28.66 -23.47 10.13
N SER A 15 28.04 -23.96 9.04
CA SER A 15 26.93 -24.90 9.09
C SER A 15 27.35 -26.28 9.62
N ASN A 16 28.45 -26.84 9.11
CA ASN A 16 28.94 -28.19 9.47
C ASN A 16 29.62 -28.23 10.86
N ARG A 17 29.61 -27.13 11.61
CA ARG A 17 30.19 -26.99 12.96
C ARG A 17 29.18 -26.47 13.99
N GLU A 18 27.90 -26.35 13.62
CA GLU A 18 26.80 -25.87 14.48
C GLU A 18 27.06 -24.49 15.15
N VAL A 19 27.99 -23.70 14.59
CA VAL A 19 28.43 -22.41 15.15
C VAL A 19 27.28 -21.42 15.37
N PRO A 20 26.30 -21.28 14.45
CA PRO A 20 25.15 -20.42 14.69
C PRO A 20 24.33 -20.79 15.93
N GLN A 21 24.10 -22.09 16.17
CA GLN A 21 23.32 -22.59 17.31
C GLN A 21 24.08 -22.44 18.64
N LEU A 22 25.42 -22.57 18.60
CA LEU A 22 26.27 -22.26 19.74
C LEU A 22 26.17 -20.77 20.13
N PHE A 23 26.25 -19.86 19.16
CA PHE A 23 26.09 -18.42 19.39
C PHE A 23 24.67 -18.07 19.87
N GLU A 24 23.63 -18.64 19.26
CA GLU A 24 22.22 -18.45 19.64
C GLU A 24 21.96 -18.86 21.11
N CYS A 25 22.46 -20.03 21.52
CA CYS A 25 22.39 -20.53 22.90
C CYS A 25 23.09 -19.58 23.90
N LEU A 26 24.32 -19.16 23.60
CA LEU A 26 25.11 -18.29 24.47
C LEU A 26 24.47 -16.90 24.63
N MET A 27 24.04 -16.30 23.52
CA MET A 27 23.39 -14.99 23.52
C MET A 27 22.04 -15.03 24.23
N THR A 28 21.25 -16.10 24.05
CA THR A 28 19.95 -16.25 24.73
C THR A 28 20.12 -16.36 26.24
N GLY A 29 21.09 -17.15 26.73
CA GLY A 29 21.41 -17.22 28.16
C GLY A 29 21.80 -15.85 28.74
N LEU A 30 22.66 -15.13 28.05
CA LEU A 30 23.12 -13.80 28.45
C LEU A 30 21.98 -12.76 28.46
N MET A 31 21.09 -12.77 27.47
CA MET A 31 19.92 -11.89 27.40
C MET A 31 18.86 -12.19 28.47
N TYR A 32 18.71 -13.46 28.86
CA TYR A 32 17.77 -13.92 29.89
C TYR A 32 18.26 -13.59 31.31
N HIS A 33 19.51 -13.90 31.64
CA HIS A 33 20.06 -13.70 33.00
C HIS A 33 20.61 -12.29 33.26
N ARG A 34 21.00 -11.55 32.21
CA ARG A 34 21.55 -10.18 32.29
C ARG A 34 22.66 -10.03 33.35
N PRO A 35 23.71 -10.87 33.30
CA PRO A 35 24.79 -10.86 34.28
C PRO A 35 25.55 -9.53 34.27
N LYS A 36 26.00 -9.06 35.44
CA LYS A 36 26.81 -7.82 35.52
C LYS A 36 28.18 -7.96 34.86
N ASP A 37 28.78 -9.15 34.93
CA ASP A 37 29.97 -9.52 34.16
C ASP A 37 29.55 -10.48 33.04
N HIS A 38 29.51 -9.94 31.83
CA HIS A 38 29.13 -10.63 30.61
C HIS A 38 30.22 -11.62 30.14
N ILE A 39 31.50 -11.35 30.43
CA ILE A 39 32.63 -12.15 29.94
C ILE A 39 32.78 -13.40 30.82
N SER A 40 32.78 -13.23 32.14
CA SER A 40 32.85 -14.36 33.08
C SER A 40 31.65 -15.31 32.92
N TYR A 41 30.45 -14.77 32.69
CA TYR A 41 29.26 -15.58 32.40
C TYR A 41 29.37 -16.39 31.10
N LEU A 42 29.85 -15.78 30.01
CA LEU A 42 30.06 -16.49 28.75
C LEU A 42 31.15 -17.57 28.86
N GLN A 43 32.20 -17.33 29.65
CA GLN A 43 33.22 -18.33 29.96
C GLN A 43 32.62 -19.52 30.74
N GLU A 44 31.80 -19.28 31.76
CA GLU A 44 31.08 -20.36 32.45
C GLU A 44 30.16 -21.17 31.52
N CYS A 45 29.44 -20.51 30.63
CA CYS A 45 28.55 -21.17 29.66
C CYS A 45 29.34 -22.01 28.65
N LEU A 46 30.45 -21.49 28.12
CA LEU A 46 31.35 -22.24 27.23
C LEU A 46 31.98 -23.45 27.93
N ASN A 47 32.40 -23.30 29.19
CA ASN A 47 32.93 -24.41 29.99
C ASN A 47 31.87 -25.52 30.18
N LYS A 48 30.64 -25.17 30.58
CA LYS A 48 29.52 -26.12 30.73
C LYS A 48 29.19 -26.85 29.43
N ILE A 49 29.29 -26.19 28.27
CA ILE A 49 29.14 -26.82 26.95
C ILE A 49 30.32 -27.75 26.63
N SER A 50 31.55 -27.37 26.98
CA SER A 50 32.72 -28.24 26.79
C SER A 50 32.69 -29.52 27.64
N GLU A 51 32.06 -29.46 28.81
CA GLU A 51 31.81 -30.61 29.69
C GLU A 51 30.63 -31.48 29.22
N SER A 52 29.61 -30.88 28.59
CA SER A 52 28.36 -31.56 28.19
C SER A 52 28.35 -32.09 26.75
N GLY A 53 29.21 -31.55 25.88
CA GLY A 53 29.25 -31.86 24.45
C GLY A 53 28.30 -30.99 23.61
N LEU A 54 28.72 -30.69 22.37
CA LEU A 54 28.00 -29.81 21.44
C LEU A 54 26.61 -30.33 21.05
N GLU A 55 26.41 -31.66 20.95
CA GLU A 55 25.14 -32.27 20.54
C GLU A 55 23.96 -31.93 21.47
N GLN A 56 24.25 -31.54 22.73
CA GLN A 56 23.26 -31.11 23.72
C GLN A 56 22.94 -29.61 23.65
N VAL A 57 23.63 -28.83 22.81
CA VAL A 57 23.39 -27.39 22.67
C VAL A 57 22.05 -27.13 21.99
N ARG A 58 21.18 -26.40 22.69
CA ARG A 58 19.89 -25.91 22.19
C ARG A 58 19.75 -24.45 22.64
N TRP A 59 19.03 -23.63 21.87
CA TRP A 59 18.87 -22.19 22.12
C TRP A 59 18.45 -21.85 23.57
N ASN A 60 17.73 -22.75 24.24
CA ASN A 60 17.21 -22.58 25.60
C ASN A 60 18.05 -23.23 26.71
N LEU A 61 19.23 -23.79 26.44
CA LEU A 61 20.00 -24.61 27.41
C LEU A 61 20.27 -23.91 28.75
N PHE A 62 20.47 -22.59 28.73
CA PHE A 62 20.74 -21.79 29.94
C PHE A 62 19.49 -21.12 30.55
N ILE A 63 18.29 -21.37 30.03
CA ILE A 63 17.04 -20.79 30.53
C ILE A 63 16.43 -21.69 31.62
N GLU A 64 16.15 -21.13 32.80
CA GLU A 64 15.40 -21.85 33.83
C GLU A 64 13.95 -22.12 33.42
N GLN A 65 13.60 -23.38 33.15
CA GLN A 65 12.19 -23.79 33.01
C GLN A 65 11.49 -23.76 34.37
N LYS A 66 10.80 -22.65 34.68
CA LYS A 66 9.81 -22.60 35.76
C LYS A 66 8.68 -23.58 35.47
N ARG A 67 8.72 -24.76 36.09
CA ARG A 67 7.62 -25.75 36.06
C ARG A 67 6.30 -25.06 36.42
N ALA A 68 5.34 -25.08 35.50
CA ALA A 68 3.97 -24.71 35.80
C ALA A 68 3.44 -25.59 36.95
N LYS A 69 2.62 -25.02 37.83
CA LYS A 69 1.93 -25.80 38.86
C LYS A 69 0.98 -26.77 38.18
N THR A 70 1.15 -28.06 38.42
CA THR A 70 0.19 -29.09 38.00
C THR A 70 -1.19 -28.79 38.59
N PRO A 71 -2.28 -28.87 37.80
CA PRO A 71 -3.62 -28.98 38.35
C PRO A 71 -3.72 -30.20 39.28
N ALA A 72 -4.56 -30.12 40.31
CA ALA A 72 -4.83 -31.29 41.16
C ALA A 72 -5.57 -32.36 40.32
N PRO A 73 -5.22 -33.66 40.46
CA PRO A 73 -5.90 -34.72 39.75
C PRO A 73 -7.35 -34.88 40.24
N LEU A 74 -8.25 -35.20 39.31
CA LEU A 74 -9.62 -35.60 39.63
C LEU A 74 -9.63 -36.91 40.45
N PRO A 75 -10.56 -37.08 41.40
CA PRO A 75 -10.68 -38.33 42.15
C PRO A 75 -11.17 -39.47 41.25
N PRO A 76 -10.69 -40.71 41.44
CA PRO A 76 -11.05 -41.84 40.60
C PRO A 76 -12.50 -42.30 40.84
N ILE A 77 -13.20 -42.64 39.75
CA ILE A 77 -14.48 -43.35 39.81
C ILE A 77 -14.21 -44.84 40.01
N ASN A 78 -14.64 -45.40 41.14
CA ASN A 78 -15.22 -46.75 41.21
C ASN A 78 -16.00 -46.94 42.52
N GLY A 79 -16.94 -47.89 42.52
CA GLY A 79 -18.03 -47.92 43.51
C GLY A 79 -17.81 -48.78 44.76
N SER A 80 -18.85 -48.76 45.61
CA SER A 80 -19.17 -49.66 46.73
C SER A 80 -18.66 -49.32 48.15
N ALA A 81 -19.64 -48.95 48.99
CA ALA A 81 -19.86 -49.34 50.40
C ALA A 81 -18.85 -49.04 51.55
N ASN A 82 -19.42 -48.43 52.62
CA ASN A 82 -19.12 -48.58 54.06
C ASN A 82 -17.76 -48.17 54.66
N GLY A 83 -17.76 -47.24 55.64
CA GLY A 83 -16.61 -47.05 56.57
C GLY A 83 -16.68 -45.85 57.53
N ARG A 84 -16.79 -46.07 58.85
CA ARG A 84 -16.96 -45.05 59.92
C ARG A 84 -15.69 -44.23 60.31
N ARG A 85 -15.88 -42.92 60.52
CA ARG A 85 -15.44 -42.02 61.65
C ARG A 85 -13.95 -41.85 62.10
N THR A 86 -13.59 -40.56 62.39
CA THR A 86 -12.74 -40.01 63.51
C THR A 86 -11.20 -40.31 63.54
N SER A 87 -10.25 -39.60 64.20
CA SER A 87 -10.10 -38.32 64.99
C SER A 87 -8.62 -38.13 65.46
N SER A 88 -8.04 -37.03 66.00
CA SER A 88 -8.19 -35.54 65.90
C SER A 88 -7.19 -34.78 66.84
N GLY A 89 -6.52 -33.69 66.44
CA GLY A 89 -5.68 -32.80 67.31
C GLY A 89 -4.83 -31.76 66.53
N ARG A 90 -4.78 -30.45 66.85
CA ARG A 90 -4.03 -29.69 67.91
C ARG A 90 -2.52 -29.43 67.60
N SER A 91 -1.85 -28.29 67.89
CA SER A 91 -2.24 -26.87 68.16
C SER A 91 -1.00 -25.90 68.21
N ARG A 92 -1.25 -24.57 68.05
CA ARG A 92 -0.36 -23.35 68.14
C ARG A 92 0.45 -23.17 69.47
N PRO A 93 1.46 -22.25 69.66
CA PRO A 93 1.46 -20.79 69.31
C PRO A 93 2.77 -19.92 69.11
N ARG A 94 2.57 -18.64 68.66
CA ARG A 94 3.20 -17.27 68.91
C ARG A 94 4.64 -17.11 69.53
N SER A 95 5.43 -16.01 69.40
CA SER A 95 5.09 -14.55 69.54
C SER A 95 6.22 -13.48 69.28
N ARG A 96 5.89 -12.32 68.65
CA ARG A 96 6.24 -10.86 68.93
C ARG A 96 7.67 -10.17 68.92
N THR A 97 7.73 -9.01 68.19
CA THR A 97 8.26 -7.62 68.52
C THR A 97 9.78 -7.29 68.68
N VAL A 98 10.36 -6.07 68.46
CA VAL A 98 10.00 -4.74 67.79
C VAL A 98 11.25 -3.80 67.65
N SER A 99 11.29 -2.93 66.61
CA SER A 99 12.19 -1.73 66.37
C SER A 99 13.73 -1.95 66.33
N ALA A 100 14.60 -1.13 65.71
CA ALA A 100 14.58 0.19 65.04
C ALA A 100 15.80 0.28 64.04
N ASP A 101 16.12 1.29 63.19
CA ASP A 101 15.47 2.51 62.67
C ASP A 101 16.26 3.07 61.41
N ILE A 102 16.04 4.34 61.02
CA ILE A 102 16.79 5.21 60.06
C ILE A 102 16.48 5.10 58.53
N MET A 103 16.18 6.28 57.98
CA MET A 103 15.90 6.70 56.58
C MET A 103 17.14 6.70 55.66
N LYS A 104 17.09 6.87 54.32
CA LYS A 104 16.06 6.87 53.25
C LYS A 104 16.80 6.78 51.90
N LEU A 105 16.20 6.15 50.89
CA LEU A 105 16.29 6.55 49.47
C LEU A 105 15.30 5.69 48.67
N GLU A 106 14.29 6.31 48.08
CA GLU A 106 13.23 5.62 47.33
C GLU A 106 13.53 5.69 45.83
N ASP A 107 13.75 4.53 45.22
CA ASP A 107 13.89 4.35 43.76
C ASP A 107 12.52 3.91 43.20
N SER A 108 11.84 4.84 42.51
CA SER A 108 10.43 4.69 42.10
C SER A 108 10.30 3.81 40.85
N ARG A 109 10.39 2.49 41.04
CA ARG A 109 10.20 1.51 39.97
C ARG A 109 8.82 1.62 39.33
N THR A 110 8.80 2.18 38.12
CA THR A 110 7.65 2.16 37.22
C THR A 110 7.14 0.74 37.02
N SER A 111 5.84 0.52 37.17
CA SER A 111 5.22 -0.76 36.83
C SER A 111 5.29 -1.01 35.31
N PRO A 112 5.31 -2.28 34.85
CA PRO A 112 5.18 -2.57 33.43
C PRO A 112 3.88 -2.00 32.87
N LEU A 113 3.97 -1.31 31.72
CA LEU A 113 2.79 -0.92 30.95
C LEU A 113 2.04 -2.18 30.46
N PRO A 114 0.70 -2.13 30.33
CA PRO A 114 -0.06 -3.22 29.74
C PRO A 114 0.33 -3.41 28.26
N PRO A 115 0.19 -4.63 27.71
CA PRO A 115 0.39 -4.84 26.28
C PRO A 115 -0.65 -4.04 25.49
N ILE A 116 -0.22 -3.37 24.43
CA ILE A 116 -1.11 -2.83 23.40
C ILE A 116 -1.73 -4.03 22.68
N GLY A 117 -3.00 -4.30 22.97
CA GLY A 117 -3.66 -5.55 22.59
C GLY A 117 -4.09 -5.57 21.13
N THR A 118 -3.89 -6.71 20.47
CA THR A 118 -4.46 -7.05 19.17
C THR A 118 -5.97 -7.30 19.31
N ALA A 119 -6.75 -6.24 19.53
CA ALA A 119 -8.21 -6.25 19.52
C ALA A 119 -8.74 -4.83 19.30
N GLY A 120 -9.27 -4.55 18.12
CA GLY A 120 -9.89 -3.26 17.81
C GLY A 120 -10.20 -3.13 16.33
N THR A 121 -11.48 -2.99 16.00
CA THR A 121 -11.92 -2.50 14.69
C THR A 121 -11.34 -1.12 14.41
N THR A 122 -11.14 -0.79 13.13
CA THR A 122 -10.95 0.60 12.69
C THR A 122 -12.08 1.45 13.28
N ARG A 123 -11.76 2.35 14.23
CA ARG A 123 -12.72 3.36 14.69
C ARG A 123 -13.08 4.20 13.47
N THR A 124 -14.35 4.17 13.06
CA THR A 124 -14.92 5.07 12.06
C THR A 124 -15.00 6.47 12.64
N ALA A 125 -13.82 7.11 12.74
CA ALA A 125 -13.59 8.37 13.40
C ALA A 125 -14.16 9.52 12.55
N THR A 126 -15.44 9.82 12.76
CA THR A 126 -15.93 11.19 12.58
C THR A 126 -15.08 12.11 13.48
N PRO A 127 -14.56 13.24 12.98
CA PRO A 127 -13.80 14.16 13.80
C PRO A 127 -14.68 14.76 14.91
N PRO A 128 -14.09 15.17 16.04
CA PRO A 128 -14.85 15.77 17.14
C PRO A 128 -15.56 17.05 16.66
N PRO A 129 -16.83 17.29 17.05
CA PRO A 129 -17.52 18.53 16.74
C PRO A 129 -16.75 19.75 17.25
N GLY A 130 -16.61 20.76 16.41
CA GLY A 130 -15.86 21.98 16.71
C GLY A 130 -16.40 22.74 17.93
N HIS A 131 -15.48 23.43 18.62
CA HIS A 131 -15.69 24.27 19.79
C HIS A 131 -16.05 23.57 21.12
N GLY A 132 -15.00 23.28 21.89
CA GLY A 132 -14.96 23.73 23.29
C GLY A 132 -15.58 22.82 24.34
N LYS A 133 -14.77 21.89 24.85
CA LYS A 133 -14.66 21.72 26.31
C LYS A 133 -13.48 22.57 26.78
N GLU A 134 -13.52 23.06 28.02
CA GLU A 134 -12.42 23.86 28.57
C GLU A 134 -11.16 22.98 28.71
N ASN A 135 -10.06 23.42 28.11
CA ASN A 135 -8.85 22.61 27.92
C ASN A 135 -7.87 22.72 29.09
N ASP A 136 -7.62 21.63 29.80
CA ASP A 136 -6.48 21.49 30.74
C ASP A 136 -5.11 21.63 30.05
N LEU A 137 -5.07 21.54 28.71
CA LEU A 137 -3.86 21.64 27.89
C LEU A 137 -3.58 23.05 27.34
N TYR A 138 -4.52 23.99 27.43
CA TYR A 138 -4.29 25.36 26.96
C TYR A 138 -3.53 26.17 28.01
N VAL A 139 -2.22 25.91 28.11
CA VAL A 139 -1.29 26.79 28.82
C VAL A 139 -1.18 28.09 28.03
N LYS A 140 -1.93 29.10 28.47
CA LYS A 140 -1.93 30.45 27.86
C LYS A 140 -0.46 30.94 27.75
N PRO A 141 0.06 31.16 26.52
CA PRO A 141 1.50 31.19 26.30
C PRO A 141 2.21 32.33 27.04
N GLU A 142 3.47 32.10 27.41
CA GLU A 142 4.32 33.14 28.00
C GLU A 142 4.46 34.31 27.01
N LYS A 143 4.14 35.53 27.47
CA LYS A 143 3.97 36.72 26.63
C LYS A 143 5.23 37.10 25.81
N ALA A 144 5.38 36.63 24.56
CA ALA A 144 6.19 37.30 23.52
C ALA A 144 6.13 36.70 22.08
N LEU A 145 5.00 36.24 21.55
CA LEU A 145 4.89 35.92 20.10
C LEU A 145 3.62 36.54 19.47
N ILE A 146 3.76 37.80 19.03
CA ILE A 146 2.72 38.59 18.35
C ILE A 146 2.70 38.32 16.82
N ASP A 147 3.64 37.52 16.32
CA ASP A 147 4.01 37.47 14.89
C ASP A 147 3.84 36.07 14.24
N ILE A 148 3.05 35.18 14.86
CA ILE A 148 2.59 33.91 14.27
C ILE A 148 1.08 34.04 13.96
N PRO A 149 0.60 33.66 12.76
CA PRO A 149 -0.83 33.75 12.43
C PRO A 149 -1.72 32.82 13.27
N ASP A 150 -2.89 33.32 13.68
CA ASP A 150 -3.89 32.55 14.44
C ASP A 150 -4.76 31.68 13.51
N VAL A 151 -4.13 30.75 12.80
CA VAL A 151 -4.75 29.83 11.83
C VAL A 151 -4.58 28.38 12.27
N PRO A 152 -5.33 27.40 11.73
CA PRO A 152 -5.27 26.03 12.24
C PRO A 152 -3.91 25.37 12.01
N ILE A 153 -3.47 24.53 12.94
CA ILE A 153 -2.20 23.80 12.87
C ILE A 153 -2.43 22.29 13.02
N VAL A 154 -2.00 21.54 12.02
CA VAL A 154 -2.15 20.09 11.90
C VAL A 154 -0.79 19.42 11.99
N PHE A 155 -0.62 18.44 12.88
CA PHE A 155 0.57 17.58 12.88
C PHE A 155 0.33 16.31 12.06
N VAL A 156 1.35 15.86 11.33
CA VAL A 156 1.37 14.54 10.68
C VAL A 156 2.56 13.72 11.20
N ILE A 157 2.22 12.80 12.08
CA ILE A 157 3.12 11.87 12.77
C ILE A 157 3.10 10.52 12.03
N GLY A 158 4.17 9.74 12.17
CA GLY A 158 4.27 8.41 11.57
C GLY A 158 5.71 7.95 11.46
N GLY A 159 5.93 6.68 11.14
CA GLY A 159 7.27 6.10 11.04
C GLY A 159 8.18 6.80 10.02
N PRO A 160 9.52 6.76 10.19
CA PRO A 160 10.42 7.10 9.11
C PRO A 160 10.14 6.14 7.93
N GLY A 161 9.80 6.67 6.75
CA GLY A 161 9.34 5.87 5.60
C GLY A 161 7.82 5.79 5.40
N SER A 162 6.99 6.25 6.35
CA SER A 162 5.51 6.10 6.34
C SER A 162 4.73 6.93 5.28
N GLY A 163 5.39 7.47 4.25
CA GLY A 163 4.77 8.32 3.24
C GLY A 163 4.29 9.72 3.70
N LYS A 164 4.39 10.07 4.99
CA LYS A 164 3.82 11.32 5.54
C LYS A 164 4.21 12.61 4.80
N GLY A 165 5.46 12.76 4.37
CA GLY A 165 5.90 13.94 3.61
C GLY A 165 5.23 14.06 2.24
N SER A 166 4.96 12.94 1.58
CA SER A 166 4.23 12.90 0.30
C SER A 166 2.74 13.21 0.52
N GLN A 167 2.14 12.64 1.57
CA GLN A 167 0.76 12.96 1.98
C GLN A 167 0.57 14.46 2.28
N CYS A 168 1.52 15.09 2.98
CA CYS A 168 1.45 16.52 3.30
C CYS A 168 1.56 17.43 2.05
N LYS A 169 2.38 17.04 1.05
CA LYS A 169 2.43 17.73 -0.25
C LYS A 169 1.08 17.65 -0.98
N MET A 170 0.50 16.45 -1.06
CA MET A 170 -0.78 16.22 -1.73
C MET A 170 -1.93 16.99 -1.03
N LEU A 171 -1.91 17.13 0.30
CA LEU A 171 -2.86 17.97 1.02
C LEU A 171 -2.76 19.45 0.67
N VAL A 172 -1.56 20.03 0.68
CA VAL A 172 -1.39 21.45 0.33
C VAL A 172 -1.78 21.74 -1.12
N HIS A 173 -1.53 20.80 -2.03
CA HIS A 173 -2.04 20.86 -3.41
C HIS A 173 -3.58 20.84 -3.45
N ARG A 174 -4.26 20.10 -2.56
CA ARG A 174 -5.73 20.07 -2.47
C ARG A 174 -6.32 21.33 -1.82
N TYR A 175 -5.59 21.98 -0.91
CA TYR A 175 -6.09 23.09 -0.08
C TYR A 175 -5.26 24.39 -0.25
N PRO A 176 -5.50 25.18 -1.33
CA PRO A 176 -4.74 26.39 -1.63
C PRO A 176 -4.73 27.43 -0.50
N GLY A 177 -3.50 27.82 -0.11
CA GLY A 177 -3.23 28.75 0.99
C GLY A 177 -2.79 28.07 2.29
N TRP A 178 -2.85 26.74 2.39
CA TRP A 178 -2.20 26.00 3.47
C TRP A 178 -0.70 25.85 3.23
N VAL A 179 0.10 25.73 4.29
CA VAL A 179 1.56 25.66 4.21
C VAL A 179 2.09 24.37 4.86
N HIS A 180 2.88 23.60 4.10
CA HIS A 180 3.54 22.39 4.58
C HIS A 180 4.95 22.69 5.11
N LEU A 181 5.22 22.27 6.35
CA LEU A 181 6.51 22.43 7.03
C LEU A 181 7.11 21.05 7.39
N SER A 182 7.98 20.52 6.53
CA SER A 182 8.84 19.38 6.90
C SER A 182 10.05 19.85 7.70
N ILE A 183 10.14 19.45 8.97
CA ILE A 183 11.32 19.71 9.78
C ILE A 183 12.53 18.91 9.31
N GLY A 184 12.33 17.74 8.68
CA GLY A 184 13.41 17.00 8.04
C GLY A 184 14.09 17.81 6.93
N ASP A 185 13.31 18.43 6.07
CA ASP A 185 13.84 19.18 4.92
C ASP A 185 14.35 20.57 5.30
N LEU A 186 13.75 21.21 6.32
CA LEU A 186 14.29 22.45 6.92
C LEU A 186 15.69 22.23 7.54
N LEU A 187 15.92 21.09 8.19
CA LEU A 187 17.24 20.71 8.72
C LEU A 187 18.25 20.50 7.57
N ARG A 188 17.92 19.66 6.56
CA ARG A 188 18.83 19.41 5.41
C ARG A 188 19.16 20.69 4.65
N ARG A 189 18.16 21.54 4.37
CA ARG A 189 18.35 22.82 3.69
C ARG A 189 19.32 23.75 4.42
N ASN A 190 19.25 23.81 5.75
CA ASN A 190 20.19 24.61 6.54
C ASN A 190 21.61 24.02 6.54
N ILE A 191 21.77 22.70 6.64
CA ILE A 191 23.07 22.01 6.51
C ILE A 191 23.70 22.35 5.15
N MET A 192 22.94 22.27 4.05
CA MET A 192 23.43 22.56 2.70
C MET A 192 23.79 24.03 2.50
N GLN A 193 23.01 24.97 3.07
CA GLN A 193 23.24 26.41 2.92
C GLN A 193 24.40 26.96 3.76
N LYS A 194 24.70 26.35 4.92
CA LYS A 194 25.73 26.84 5.86
C LYS A 194 27.00 25.96 5.85
N GLY A 195 26.88 24.72 5.42
CA GLY A 195 27.98 23.77 5.25
C GLY A 195 28.48 23.17 6.56
N SER A 196 29.35 22.16 6.45
CA SER A 196 30.01 21.48 7.57
C SER A 196 31.11 22.31 8.26
N ALA A 197 31.31 23.57 7.84
CA ALA A 197 32.23 24.52 8.47
C ALA A 197 31.54 25.43 9.52
N ASP A 198 30.22 25.32 9.67
CA ASP A 198 29.46 25.90 10.79
C ASP A 198 29.31 24.84 11.88
N ASP A 199 29.84 25.08 13.08
CA ASP A 199 29.87 24.10 14.17
C ASP A 199 28.46 23.57 14.54
N LYS A 200 27.43 24.42 14.45
CA LYS A 200 26.04 24.05 14.77
C LYS A 200 25.45 23.16 13.69
N TRP A 201 25.67 23.49 12.42
CA TRP A 201 25.09 22.73 11.30
C TRP A 201 25.90 21.50 10.89
N GLY A 202 27.21 21.49 11.14
CA GLY A 202 28.04 20.28 11.08
C GLY A 202 27.58 19.23 12.09
N MET A 203 27.43 19.60 13.37
CA MET A 203 26.89 18.71 14.41
C MET A 203 25.51 18.14 14.05
N VAL A 204 24.59 18.99 13.53
CA VAL A 204 23.26 18.52 13.10
C VAL A 204 23.35 17.56 11.91
N GLY A 205 24.29 17.78 10.98
CA GLY A 205 24.58 16.84 9.90
C GLY A 205 25.05 15.46 10.39
N ASP A 206 26.01 15.44 11.32
CA ASP A 206 26.53 14.20 11.94
C ASP A 206 25.45 13.40 12.67
N LEU A 207 24.54 14.09 13.39
CA LEU A 207 23.40 13.47 14.06
C LEU A 207 22.43 12.86 13.06
N LEU A 208 22.07 13.61 12.00
CA LEU A 208 21.19 13.10 10.93
C LEU A 208 21.80 11.89 10.23
N GLN A 209 23.10 11.89 9.92
CA GLN A 209 23.77 10.77 9.26
C GLN A 209 23.77 9.48 10.11
N LYS A 210 23.77 9.59 11.44
CA LYS A 210 23.63 8.45 12.37
C LYS A 210 22.19 7.99 12.56
N GLY A 211 21.21 8.75 12.05
CA GLY A 211 19.78 8.51 12.30
C GLY A 211 19.29 9.02 13.66
N GLU A 212 20.08 9.86 14.33
CA GLU A 212 19.74 10.51 15.60
C GLU A 212 18.85 11.75 15.37
N MET A 213 18.30 12.30 16.45
CA MET A 213 17.48 13.50 16.40
C MET A 213 18.33 14.78 16.43
N ALA A 214 17.87 15.82 15.72
CA ALA A 214 18.40 17.16 15.92
C ALA A 214 18.01 17.69 17.32
N PRO A 215 18.86 18.52 17.96
CA PRO A 215 18.57 19.14 19.25
C PRO A 215 17.24 19.91 19.26
N GLU A 216 16.56 19.88 20.41
CA GLU A 216 15.18 20.35 20.51
C GLU A 216 15.07 21.88 20.37
N ASP A 217 16.06 22.64 20.82
CA ASP A 217 16.18 24.09 20.62
C ASP A 217 16.23 24.44 19.12
N ILE A 218 16.92 23.63 18.31
CA ILE A 218 17.04 23.83 16.87
C ILE A 218 15.71 23.49 16.20
N ALA A 219 15.06 22.39 16.60
CA ALA A 219 13.79 21.97 16.04
C ALA A 219 12.68 23.00 16.29
N ILE A 220 12.48 23.46 17.53
CA ILE A 220 11.46 24.47 17.86
C ILE A 220 11.78 25.85 17.28
N GLN A 221 13.06 26.23 17.14
CA GLN A 221 13.44 27.46 16.45
C GLN A 221 13.06 27.39 14.96
N LEU A 222 13.35 26.27 14.28
CA LEU A 222 12.94 26.06 12.88
C LEU A 222 11.43 26.08 12.70
N VAL A 223 10.66 25.45 13.60
CA VAL A 223 9.18 25.52 13.57
C VAL A 223 8.71 26.97 13.74
N THR A 224 9.13 27.64 14.82
CA THR A 224 8.61 28.98 15.14
C THR A 224 9.05 30.06 14.16
N ASP A 225 10.25 29.99 13.58
CA ASP A 225 10.67 30.92 12.54
C ASP A 225 9.95 30.67 11.21
N SER A 226 9.67 29.40 10.86
CA SER A 226 8.86 29.08 9.67
C SER A 226 7.42 29.58 9.82
N LEU A 227 6.80 29.42 10.99
CA LEU A 227 5.44 29.91 11.27
C LEU A 227 5.32 31.44 11.14
N LYS A 228 6.36 32.20 11.52
CA LYS A 228 6.40 33.67 11.36
C LYS A 228 6.56 34.11 9.90
N GLN A 229 7.12 33.26 9.04
CA GLN A 229 7.42 33.60 7.65
C GLN A 229 6.16 33.72 6.79
N TYR A 230 5.20 32.82 6.97
CA TYR A 230 4.00 32.72 6.12
C TYR A 230 2.79 33.39 6.76
N LYS A 231 2.81 34.73 6.81
CA LYS A 231 1.80 35.51 7.55
C LYS A 231 0.38 35.39 7.00
N ASP A 232 0.26 35.13 5.71
CA ASP A 232 -1.00 35.02 4.97
C ASP A 232 -1.48 33.56 4.79
N ALA A 233 -0.87 32.60 5.50
CA ALA A 233 -1.26 31.20 5.46
C ALA A 233 -2.69 30.99 6.01
N LYS A 234 -3.51 30.18 5.33
CA LYS A 234 -4.86 29.77 5.78
C LYS A 234 -4.83 28.66 6.85
N GLY A 235 -3.68 28.04 7.06
CA GLY A 235 -3.43 26.95 8.00
C GLY A 235 -2.05 26.30 7.75
N PHE A 236 -1.56 25.52 8.71
CA PHE A 236 -0.25 24.85 8.64
C PHE A 236 -0.38 23.32 8.80
N ILE A 237 0.41 22.58 8.01
CA ILE A 237 0.59 21.13 8.11
C ILE A 237 2.06 20.87 8.41
N ILE A 238 2.37 20.31 9.58
CA ILE A 238 3.74 20.14 10.07
C ILE A 238 4.07 18.64 10.14
N GLU A 239 5.15 18.21 9.47
CA GLU A 239 5.59 16.81 9.49
C GLU A 239 7.00 16.64 10.03
N GLY A 240 7.23 15.49 10.67
CA GLY A 240 8.52 15.17 11.28
C GLY A 240 8.81 15.96 12.55
N TYR A 241 7.80 16.59 13.15
CA TYR A 241 7.80 17.25 14.46
C TYR A 241 6.36 17.30 15.01
N PRO A 242 6.12 17.18 16.33
CA PRO A 242 7.09 16.81 17.37
C PRO A 242 7.50 15.33 17.28
N ARG A 243 8.63 14.97 17.91
CA ARG A 243 9.16 13.58 17.97
C ARG A 243 9.36 13.05 19.39
N THR A 244 9.27 13.91 20.40
CA THR A 244 9.41 13.64 21.84
C THR A 244 8.31 14.39 22.60
N MET A 245 7.97 13.93 23.81
CA MET A 245 7.08 14.68 24.72
C MET A 245 7.60 16.08 24.98
N GLN A 246 8.90 16.23 25.24
CA GLN A 246 9.54 17.51 25.51
C GLN A 246 9.41 18.50 24.33
N GLN A 247 9.45 18.03 23.08
CA GLN A 247 9.14 18.87 21.92
C GLN A 247 7.67 19.31 21.89
N ALA A 248 6.71 18.44 22.25
CA ALA A 248 5.30 18.82 22.34
C ALA A 248 5.04 19.81 23.50
N GLU A 249 5.69 19.63 24.65
CA GLU A 249 5.64 20.56 25.79
C GLU A 249 6.24 21.93 25.44
N GLU A 250 7.41 21.97 24.80
CA GLU A 250 8.02 23.23 24.32
C GLU A 250 7.17 23.91 23.25
N TYR A 251 6.59 23.16 22.32
CA TYR A 251 5.66 23.68 21.34
C TYR A 251 4.40 24.27 21.99
N ASN A 252 3.81 23.57 22.96
CA ASN A 252 2.64 24.06 23.68
C ASN A 252 2.97 25.30 24.52
N LYS A 253 4.18 25.39 25.10
CA LYS A 253 4.62 26.58 25.83
C LYS A 253 4.83 27.81 24.93
N LYS A 254 5.31 27.62 23.69
CA LYS A 254 5.69 28.72 22.78
C LYS A 254 4.60 29.10 21.77
N VAL A 255 3.84 28.13 21.27
CA VAL A 255 2.81 28.30 20.23
C VAL A 255 1.41 27.95 20.77
N GLY A 256 1.27 26.85 21.51
CA GLY A 256 0.05 26.52 22.27
C GLY A 256 -1.18 26.13 21.45
N LYS A 257 -1.07 26.04 20.11
CA LYS A 257 -2.18 25.73 19.20
C LYS A 257 -1.91 24.46 18.38
N VAL A 258 -2.80 23.49 18.53
CA VAL A 258 -2.90 22.26 17.74
C VAL A 258 -4.38 22.01 17.52
N ASP A 259 -4.79 21.82 16.27
CA ASP A 259 -6.20 21.65 15.89
C ASP A 259 -6.51 20.21 15.48
N LEU A 260 -5.51 19.46 14.96
CA LEU A 260 -5.65 18.06 14.54
C LEU A 260 -4.29 17.35 14.49
N VAL A 261 -4.25 16.04 14.76
CA VAL A 261 -3.04 15.21 14.65
C VAL A 261 -3.34 13.92 13.88
N PHE A 262 -2.77 13.76 12.70
CA PHE A 262 -2.79 12.49 11.97
C PHE A 262 -1.60 11.61 12.38
N VAL A 263 -1.84 10.31 12.56
CA VAL A 263 -0.81 9.27 12.62
C VAL A 263 -0.97 8.33 11.44
N LEU A 264 0.09 8.20 10.63
CA LEU A 264 0.23 7.12 9.66
C LEU A 264 0.90 5.93 10.34
N ASP A 265 0.10 4.90 10.64
CA ASP A 265 0.54 3.65 11.25
C ASP A 265 0.97 2.64 10.18
N CYS A 266 2.13 2.01 10.36
CA CYS A 266 2.81 1.18 9.36
C CYS A 266 3.59 0.06 10.03
N GLU A 267 3.65 -1.10 9.39
CA GLU A 267 4.50 -2.20 9.84
C GLU A 267 5.98 -1.81 9.74
N GLU A 268 6.77 -2.15 10.76
CA GLU A 268 8.21 -1.84 10.80
C GLU A 268 8.97 -2.43 9.60
N SER A 269 8.56 -3.59 9.09
CA SER A 269 9.14 -4.23 7.90
C SER A 269 8.94 -3.36 6.64
N ASN A 270 7.74 -2.82 6.44
CA ASN A 270 7.43 -1.90 5.35
C ASN A 270 8.15 -0.57 5.51
N LEU A 271 8.23 -0.02 6.73
CA LEU A 271 9.00 1.20 6.99
C LEU A 271 10.51 1.01 6.70
N GLN A 272 11.10 -0.11 7.15
CA GLN A 272 12.49 -0.45 6.90
C GLN A 272 12.76 -0.62 5.41
N ARG A 273 11.90 -1.35 4.68
CA ARG A 273 11.99 -1.52 3.22
C ARG A 273 11.87 -0.17 2.50
N ARG A 274 10.81 0.61 2.75
CA ARG A 274 10.56 1.95 2.18
C ARG A 274 11.67 2.98 2.50
N LEU A 275 12.57 2.71 3.44
CA LEU A 275 13.76 3.53 3.70
C LEU A 275 15.00 3.02 2.95
N LEU A 276 15.22 1.70 2.91
CA LEU A 276 16.33 1.10 2.16
C LEU A 276 16.15 1.28 0.65
N ASP A 277 14.96 1.01 0.13
CA ASP A 277 14.56 1.27 -1.27
C ASP A 277 14.83 2.73 -1.65
N ARG A 278 14.56 3.67 -0.72
CA ARG A 278 14.84 5.11 -0.90
C ARG A 278 16.33 5.44 -0.83
N HIS A 279 17.10 4.77 0.03
CA HIS A 279 18.55 4.95 0.09
C HIS A 279 19.21 4.50 -1.21
N GLU A 280 18.75 3.39 -1.79
CA GLU A 280 19.26 2.87 -3.07
C GLU A 280 18.80 3.71 -4.28
N SER A 281 17.55 4.17 -4.32
CA SER A 281 17.00 4.94 -5.46
C SER A 281 17.37 6.43 -5.46
N SER A 282 17.49 7.04 -4.27
CA SER A 282 17.74 8.47 -4.10
C SER A 282 19.11 8.80 -3.48
N GLY A 283 19.92 7.83 -3.06
CA GLY A 283 21.25 8.09 -2.47
C GLY A 283 21.21 8.92 -1.17
N ARG A 284 20.07 8.96 -0.48
CA ARG A 284 19.82 9.82 0.67
C ARG A 284 20.67 9.41 1.87
N ILE A 285 21.62 10.28 2.23
CA ILE A 285 22.71 9.97 3.17
C ILE A 285 22.26 9.57 4.58
N ASP A 286 21.11 10.09 5.03
CA ASP A 286 20.58 9.79 6.36
C ASP A 286 19.75 8.50 6.42
N ASP A 287 19.44 7.84 5.29
CA ASP A 287 18.63 6.61 5.25
C ASP A 287 19.49 5.32 5.07
N SER A 288 20.77 5.36 5.45
CA SER A 288 21.64 4.16 5.47
C SER A 288 21.18 3.08 6.47
N MET A 289 21.54 1.81 6.26
CA MET A 289 21.09 0.67 7.09
C MET A 289 21.29 0.86 8.62
N ASN A 290 22.38 1.51 9.03
CA ASN A 290 22.64 1.84 10.44
C ASN A 290 21.67 2.94 10.93
N ALA A 291 21.47 3.98 10.13
CA ALA A 291 20.62 5.12 10.46
C ALA A 291 19.12 4.76 10.43
N VAL A 292 18.69 3.87 9.54
CA VAL A 292 17.33 3.30 9.49
C VAL A 292 16.99 2.62 10.83
N SER A 293 17.89 1.77 11.30
CA SER A 293 17.74 1.06 12.59
C SER A 293 17.62 2.05 13.76
N ALA A 294 18.47 3.08 13.79
CA ALA A 294 18.41 4.14 14.81
C ALA A 294 17.10 4.95 14.74
N LYS A 295 16.65 5.34 13.54
CA LYS A 295 15.41 6.11 13.32
C LYS A 295 14.16 5.34 13.72
N LEU A 296 14.07 4.05 13.38
CA LEU A 296 12.95 3.18 13.76
C LEU A 296 12.90 2.97 15.28
N HIS A 297 14.06 2.81 15.92
CA HIS A 297 14.16 2.75 17.38
C HIS A 297 13.65 4.05 18.04
N HIS A 298 14.15 5.21 17.62
CA HIS A 298 13.70 6.52 18.15
C HIS A 298 12.21 6.77 17.91
N PHE A 299 11.66 6.35 16.76
CA PHE A 299 10.23 6.45 16.51
C PHE A 299 9.42 5.65 17.52
N LYS A 300 9.78 4.38 17.76
CA LYS A 300 9.11 3.51 18.73
C LYS A 300 9.23 3.99 20.18
N THR A 301 10.40 4.47 20.61
CA THR A 301 10.64 4.83 22.01
C THR A 301 10.16 6.23 22.36
N ASN A 302 10.28 7.20 21.45
CA ASN A 302 10.07 8.62 21.76
C ASN A 302 8.84 9.21 21.05
N THR A 303 8.58 8.81 19.81
CA THR A 303 7.52 9.42 18.97
C THR A 303 6.19 8.70 19.09
N LEU A 304 6.16 7.37 19.11
CA LEU A 304 4.93 6.59 19.25
C LEU A 304 4.13 6.92 20.54
N PRO A 305 4.77 7.21 21.70
CA PRO A 305 4.06 7.73 22.87
C PRO A 305 3.24 9.01 22.62
N LEU A 306 3.64 9.87 21.68
CA LEU A 306 2.88 11.10 21.34
C LEU A 306 1.48 10.78 20.80
N ALA A 307 1.30 9.64 20.13
CA ALA A 307 -0.03 9.21 19.70
C ALA A 307 -0.96 9.08 20.90
N LYS A 308 -0.53 8.41 21.98
CA LYS A 308 -1.33 8.30 23.21
C LYS A 308 -1.61 9.67 23.84
N TYR A 309 -0.62 10.56 23.89
CA TYR A 309 -0.81 11.92 24.41
C TYR A 309 -1.89 12.69 23.63
N TYR A 310 -1.88 12.64 22.30
CA TYR A 310 -2.90 13.31 21.49
C TYR A 310 -4.26 12.59 21.44
N ASP A 311 -4.32 11.27 21.65
CA ASP A 311 -5.58 10.49 21.80
C ASP A 311 -6.25 10.79 23.15
N ASP A 312 -5.49 10.76 24.25
CA ASP A 312 -5.96 11.20 25.58
C ASP A 312 -6.45 12.66 25.57
N SER A 313 -5.90 13.47 24.66
CA SER A 313 -6.27 14.87 24.44
C SER A 313 -7.42 15.07 23.44
N GLY A 314 -7.84 14.04 22.70
CA GLY A 314 -8.93 14.10 21.73
C GLY A 314 -8.60 14.71 20.35
N TYR A 315 -7.33 14.94 20.01
CA TYR A 315 -6.90 15.50 18.71
C TYR A 315 -6.42 14.45 17.71
N LEU A 316 -6.31 13.18 18.09
CA LEU A 316 -5.72 12.14 17.25
C LEU A 316 -6.69 11.52 16.25
N VAL A 317 -6.21 11.35 15.02
CA VAL A 317 -6.77 10.49 13.97
C VAL A 317 -5.70 9.51 13.50
N VAL A 318 -6.00 8.22 13.48
CA VAL A 318 -5.07 7.16 13.04
C VAL A 318 -5.50 6.62 11.67
N LEU A 319 -4.54 6.46 10.77
CA LEU A 319 -4.71 5.95 9.42
C LEU A 319 -3.72 4.81 9.15
N GLU A 320 -4.21 3.72 8.56
CA GLU A 320 -3.37 2.63 8.07
C GLU A 320 -2.56 3.10 6.85
N GLY A 321 -1.26 3.32 7.05
CA GLY A 321 -0.30 3.90 6.11
C GLY A 321 0.45 2.89 5.23
N ASP A 322 0.14 1.61 5.34
CA ASP A 322 0.67 0.56 4.45
C ASP A 322 -0.27 0.21 3.28
N ARG A 323 -1.46 0.83 3.24
CA ARG A 323 -2.36 0.86 2.07
C ARG A 323 -1.77 1.69 0.91
N ASP A 324 -2.52 1.78 -0.19
CA ASP A 324 -2.14 2.61 -1.33
C ASP A 324 -2.05 4.11 -0.98
N MET A 325 -1.12 4.83 -1.62
CA MET A 325 -0.87 6.24 -1.35
C MET A 325 -2.08 7.14 -1.64
N TYR A 326 -2.88 6.82 -2.66
CA TYR A 326 -4.07 7.59 -3.02
C TYR A 326 -5.27 7.23 -2.14
N GLU A 327 -5.39 5.98 -1.70
CA GLU A 327 -6.38 5.56 -0.68
C GLU A 327 -6.14 6.29 0.66
N ILE A 328 -4.89 6.32 1.13
CA ILE A 328 -4.50 7.08 2.33
C ILE A 328 -4.78 8.58 2.12
N HIS A 329 -4.44 9.12 0.95
CA HIS A 329 -4.67 10.55 0.66
C HIS A 329 -6.16 10.90 0.61
N TYR A 330 -7.01 10.01 0.09
CA TYR A 330 -8.46 10.21 0.04
C TYR A 330 -9.07 10.26 1.46
N ASP A 331 -8.74 9.30 2.32
CA ASP A 331 -9.24 9.27 3.70
C ASP A 331 -8.78 10.49 4.50
N LEU A 332 -7.48 10.80 4.41
CA LEU A 332 -6.87 11.95 5.10
C LEU A 332 -7.50 13.26 4.58
N SER A 333 -7.71 13.40 3.27
CA SER A 333 -8.41 14.54 2.68
C SER A 333 -9.86 14.65 3.16
N SER A 334 -10.60 13.54 3.21
CA SER A 334 -11.99 13.52 3.69
C SER A 334 -12.11 13.92 5.17
N MET A 335 -11.17 13.47 6.01
CA MET A 335 -11.09 13.87 7.42
C MET A 335 -10.68 15.34 7.57
N PHE A 336 -9.83 15.85 6.68
CA PHE A 336 -9.44 17.25 6.62
C PHE A 336 -10.60 18.18 6.18
N ASP A 337 -11.36 17.79 5.15
CA ASP A 337 -12.59 18.47 4.72
C ASP A 337 -13.63 18.54 5.86
N GLN A 338 -13.77 17.46 6.64
CA GLN A 338 -14.67 17.40 7.79
C GLN A 338 -14.19 18.24 8.99
N ALA A 339 -12.88 18.37 9.19
CA ALA A 339 -12.29 19.17 10.27
C ALA A 339 -12.27 20.68 9.96
N PHE A 340 -12.08 21.06 8.69
CA PHE A 340 -11.93 22.45 8.25
C PHE A 340 -12.94 22.90 7.17
N PRO A 341 -14.27 22.64 7.34
CA PRO A 341 -15.28 22.73 6.27
C PRO A 341 -15.60 24.16 5.78
N ALA A 342 -14.99 25.20 6.36
CA ALA A 342 -15.31 26.60 6.09
C ALA A 342 -14.46 27.26 4.97
N GLN A 343 -13.43 26.59 4.46
CA GLN A 343 -12.47 27.18 3.50
C GLN A 343 -12.68 26.76 2.03
N THR A 344 -13.66 25.91 1.73
CA THR A 344 -13.81 25.23 0.42
C THR A 344 -14.84 25.86 -0.53
N GLN A 345 -15.54 26.93 -0.15
CA GLN A 345 -16.67 27.47 -0.94
C GLN A 345 -16.31 28.35 -2.15
N GLU A 346 -15.05 28.70 -2.39
CA GLU A 346 -14.65 29.40 -3.64
C GLU A 346 -14.45 28.44 -4.84
N ALA A 347 -14.65 27.13 -4.64
CA ALA A 347 -14.54 26.13 -5.70
C ALA A 347 -15.88 25.90 -6.46
N ARG A 348 -16.11 26.73 -7.50
CA ARG A 348 -17.03 26.60 -8.66
C ARG A 348 -18.22 27.58 -8.71
N SER A 349 -18.09 28.63 -9.53
CA SER A 349 -19.07 28.95 -10.61
C SER A 349 -18.64 30.16 -11.45
N ILE A 350 -18.08 29.91 -12.64
CA ILE A 350 -18.04 30.90 -13.73
C ILE A 350 -18.49 30.21 -15.01
N THR A 351 -19.53 30.77 -15.65
CA THR A 351 -19.91 30.47 -17.03
C THR A 351 -19.40 31.59 -17.93
N PRO A 352 -19.09 31.34 -19.21
CA PRO A 352 -18.40 32.31 -20.06
C PRO A 352 -19.32 33.50 -20.41
N GLY A 353 -18.93 34.70 -19.98
CA GLY A 353 -19.74 35.92 -20.19
C GLY A 353 -19.02 37.23 -19.86
N THR A 354 -18.23 37.73 -20.82
CA THR A 354 -17.89 39.15 -21.08
C THR A 354 -17.90 40.16 -19.91
N MET A 355 -16.72 40.70 -19.57
CA MET A 355 -16.53 42.16 -19.62
C MET A 355 -15.04 42.57 -19.70
N GLU A 356 -14.79 43.76 -20.23
CA GLU A 356 -13.47 44.34 -20.43
C GLU A 356 -13.00 45.16 -19.21
N GLY A 357 -11.69 45.15 -18.96
CA GLY A 357 -10.95 46.30 -18.43
C GLY A 357 -11.02 46.60 -16.93
N LEU A 358 -9.86 46.46 -16.27
CA LEU A 358 -9.26 47.51 -15.42
C LEU A 358 -7.82 47.13 -15.02
N VAL A 359 -6.84 47.95 -15.41
CA VAL A 359 -5.42 47.75 -15.05
C VAL A 359 -4.99 48.81 -14.02
N PRO A 360 -4.48 48.42 -12.84
CA PRO A 360 -3.79 49.33 -11.93
C PRO A 360 -2.32 49.52 -12.33
N HIS A 361 -1.87 50.77 -12.49
CA HIS A 361 -0.47 51.10 -12.73
C HIS A 361 0.36 51.12 -11.43
N PRO A 362 1.69 50.89 -11.49
CA PRO A 362 2.56 50.91 -10.31
C PRO A 362 2.90 52.34 -9.82
N PRO A 363 3.07 52.56 -8.50
CA PRO A 363 3.56 53.83 -7.93
C PRO A 363 5.09 54.01 -8.07
N PRO A 364 5.62 55.26 -7.94
CA PRO A 364 6.96 55.63 -8.39
C PRO A 364 8.09 55.49 -7.35
N GLY A 365 9.35 55.60 -7.77
CA GLY A 365 10.56 55.46 -6.92
C GLY A 365 11.60 56.60 -7.03
N SER A 366 12.87 56.27 -6.72
CA SER A 366 14.07 57.15 -6.58
C SER A 366 14.20 57.90 -5.23
N PRO A 367 15.40 58.37 -4.79
CA PRO A 367 16.66 58.51 -5.57
C PRO A 367 18.01 58.05 -4.92
N ASN A 368 18.95 57.66 -5.81
CA ASN A 368 20.42 57.86 -5.79
C ASN A 368 21.29 57.60 -4.53
N GLY A 369 22.25 56.65 -4.66
CA GLY A 369 23.40 56.47 -3.75
C GLY A 369 24.70 56.01 -4.48
N ARG A 370 25.69 56.91 -4.56
CA ARG A 370 26.99 56.87 -5.27
C ARG A 370 27.72 55.51 -5.47
N ARG A 371 28.43 55.41 -6.61
CA ARG A 371 29.44 54.37 -6.96
C ARG A 371 30.67 54.37 -6.02
N SER A 372 31.23 53.19 -5.78
CA SER A 372 32.67 52.95 -5.58
C SER A 372 33.13 51.75 -6.42
N ARG A 373 34.42 51.65 -6.76
CA ARG A 373 35.01 50.52 -7.50
C ARG A 373 35.98 49.75 -6.60
N GLY A 374 35.84 48.43 -6.55
CA GLY A 374 36.79 47.48 -5.95
C GLY A 374 37.13 46.35 -6.93
N PRO A 375 38.23 45.61 -6.73
CA PRO A 375 38.74 44.65 -7.72
C PRO A 375 37.91 43.36 -7.81
N LYS A 376 37.93 42.75 -9.01
CA LYS A 376 37.26 41.47 -9.29
C LYS A 376 37.95 40.31 -8.57
N THR A 377 37.18 39.49 -7.87
CA THR A 377 37.48 38.06 -7.69
C THR A 377 36.44 37.24 -8.47
N SER A 378 36.86 36.10 -9.03
CA SER A 378 36.02 35.30 -9.91
C SER A 378 35.02 34.44 -9.13
N ARG A 379 33.80 34.96 -8.92
CA ARG A 379 32.66 34.10 -8.61
C ARG A 379 32.33 33.24 -9.84
N GLN A 380 31.97 31.98 -9.61
CA GLN A 380 31.38 31.12 -10.63
C GLN A 380 29.99 31.67 -11.00
N ASN A 381 29.59 31.55 -12.26
CA ASN A 381 28.29 32.00 -12.72
C ASN A 381 27.19 31.07 -12.19
N THR A 382 26.57 31.44 -11.08
CA THR A 382 25.21 31.00 -10.75
C THR A 382 24.26 31.69 -11.71
N PHE A 383 23.66 30.93 -12.64
CA PHE A 383 22.56 31.43 -13.47
C PHE A 383 21.32 31.56 -12.58
N GLU A 384 20.90 32.79 -12.31
CA GLU A 384 19.64 33.08 -11.63
C GLU A 384 18.51 33.09 -12.68
N PHE A 385 17.60 32.11 -12.59
CA PHE A 385 16.33 32.08 -13.32
C PHE A 385 15.28 32.92 -12.58
N SER A 386 14.14 33.25 -13.22
CA SER A 386 13.01 33.75 -12.42
C SER A 386 12.48 32.63 -11.52
N ARG A 387 12.15 32.97 -10.27
CA ARG A 387 11.60 31.97 -9.31
C ARG A 387 10.21 31.50 -9.71
N ASP A 388 9.50 32.33 -10.45
CA ASP A 388 8.10 32.15 -10.83
C ASP A 388 7.86 30.90 -11.71
N ASN A 389 8.89 30.38 -12.37
CA ASN A 389 8.79 29.25 -13.32
C ASN A 389 9.07 27.87 -12.68
N THR A 390 8.97 27.76 -11.36
CA THR A 390 9.22 26.51 -10.61
C THR A 390 7.92 25.78 -10.22
N PHE A 391 7.77 24.54 -10.70
CA PHE A 391 6.56 23.72 -10.46
C PHE A 391 6.35 23.39 -8.97
N ALA A 392 7.43 23.42 -8.18
CA ALA A 392 7.43 23.09 -6.75
C ALA A 392 6.72 24.11 -5.84
N GLU A 393 6.44 25.33 -6.31
CA GLU A 393 5.75 26.38 -5.53
C GLU A 393 4.27 26.56 -5.96
N GLY A 394 3.75 25.71 -6.85
CA GLY A 394 2.34 25.73 -7.27
C GLY A 394 2.01 26.70 -8.40
N ASN A 395 3.02 27.30 -9.04
CA ASN A 395 2.84 28.08 -10.27
C ASN A 395 2.63 27.14 -11.46
N TRP A 396 1.36 26.89 -11.77
CA TRP A 396 0.96 26.17 -12.99
C TRP A 396 1.18 27.06 -14.21
N PRO A 397 1.65 26.53 -15.35
CA PRO A 397 1.48 27.21 -16.63
C PRO A 397 -0.03 27.37 -16.87
N ASP A 398 -0.50 28.60 -17.06
CA ASP A 398 -1.91 28.90 -17.33
C ASP A 398 -2.37 28.14 -18.61
N PRO A 399 -3.46 27.34 -18.57
CA PRO A 399 -3.93 26.61 -19.74
C PRO A 399 -4.43 27.53 -20.87
N ASP A 400 -4.77 28.79 -20.55
CA ASP A 400 -5.08 29.85 -21.52
C ASP A 400 -3.85 30.70 -21.90
N ILE A 401 -2.63 30.36 -21.42
CA ILE A 401 -1.44 30.55 -22.27
C ILE A 401 -1.69 29.69 -23.48
N THR A 402 -2.15 30.34 -24.54
CA THR A 402 -2.35 29.70 -25.83
C THR A 402 -1.03 29.04 -26.18
N ILE A 403 -1.01 27.71 -26.26
CA ILE A 403 0.11 26.96 -26.83
C ILE A 403 0.07 27.28 -28.33
N GLY A 404 0.53 28.48 -28.66
CA GLY A 404 0.37 29.09 -29.95
C GLY A 404 1.23 28.33 -30.92
N VAL A 405 0.64 27.38 -31.63
CA VAL A 405 1.28 26.60 -32.71
C VAL A 405 1.42 27.49 -33.96
N LYS A 406 2.01 28.67 -33.75
CA LYS A 406 2.68 29.43 -34.77
C LYS A 406 4.00 28.71 -34.99
N ASP A 407 4.04 27.90 -36.03
CA ASP A 407 5.29 27.36 -36.53
C ASP A 407 6.23 28.52 -36.92
N GLU A 408 7.46 28.47 -36.42
CA GLU A 408 8.47 29.51 -36.60
C GLU A 408 9.58 29.10 -37.57
N GLY A 409 9.46 27.96 -38.26
CA GLY A 409 10.40 27.59 -39.33
C GLY A 409 10.41 26.15 -39.83
N ARG A 410 9.46 25.28 -39.46
CA ARG A 410 9.50 23.86 -39.84
C ARG A 410 9.33 23.64 -41.35
N LYS A 411 9.78 22.48 -41.81
CA LYS A 411 9.56 22.07 -43.21
C LYS A 411 8.13 21.54 -43.43
N ASN A 412 7.66 21.67 -44.67
CA ASN A 412 6.35 21.19 -45.12
C ASN A 412 6.14 19.67 -44.98
N ASP A 413 7.21 18.89 -44.79
CA ASP A 413 7.23 17.43 -44.66
C ASP A 413 7.43 16.94 -43.21
N MET A 414 7.16 17.80 -42.22
CA MET A 414 7.20 17.48 -40.79
C MET A 414 5.80 17.52 -40.13
N PRO A 415 5.55 16.70 -39.09
CA PRO A 415 4.26 16.56 -38.42
C PRO A 415 3.77 17.89 -37.85
N GLN A 416 2.51 18.24 -38.11
CA GLN A 416 1.91 19.51 -37.66
C GLN A 416 1.41 19.48 -36.21
N CYS A 417 2.22 18.94 -35.31
CA CYS A 417 1.96 18.84 -33.88
C CYS A 417 2.92 19.73 -33.05
N PRO A 418 2.61 19.95 -31.76
CA PRO A 418 3.52 20.57 -30.79
C PRO A 418 4.81 19.75 -30.60
N ILE A 419 5.90 20.45 -30.29
CA ILE A 419 7.17 19.85 -29.85
C ILE A 419 7.38 20.23 -28.38
N ILE A 420 7.51 19.21 -27.54
CA ILE A 420 7.76 19.33 -26.10
C ILE A 420 9.19 18.87 -25.84
N LEU A 421 10.07 19.82 -25.54
CA LEU A 421 11.49 19.57 -25.31
C LEU A 421 11.72 19.20 -23.84
N VAL A 422 12.32 18.04 -23.57
CA VAL A 422 12.63 17.59 -22.21
C VAL A 422 14.15 17.70 -21.98
N LEU A 423 14.54 18.62 -21.10
CA LEU A 423 15.91 18.95 -20.72
C LEU A 423 16.23 18.46 -19.30
N GLY A 424 17.51 18.55 -18.93
CA GLY A 424 18.08 18.00 -17.69
C GLY A 424 19.35 17.22 -17.99
N GLY A 425 20.23 17.05 -17.00
CA GLY A 425 21.54 16.43 -17.24
C GLY A 425 21.48 14.92 -17.51
N PRO A 426 22.59 14.30 -17.92
CA PRO A 426 22.63 12.84 -18.05
C PRO A 426 22.33 12.21 -16.68
N GLY A 427 21.43 11.22 -16.63
CA GLY A 427 21.02 10.59 -15.37
C GLY A 427 19.80 11.24 -14.67
N SER A 428 19.29 12.40 -15.11
CA SER A 428 18.12 13.04 -14.47
C SER A 428 16.79 12.29 -14.64
N GLY A 429 16.70 11.30 -15.54
CA GLY A 429 15.51 10.43 -15.70
C GLY A 429 14.60 10.73 -16.89
N LYS A 430 14.89 11.77 -17.69
CA LYS A 430 14.15 12.21 -18.90
C LYS A 430 13.50 11.08 -19.72
N GLY A 431 14.28 10.25 -20.42
CA GLY A 431 13.77 9.15 -21.24
C GLY A 431 13.00 8.05 -20.49
N THR A 432 12.96 8.04 -19.15
CA THR A 432 11.98 7.26 -18.38
C THR A 432 10.67 8.00 -18.28
N GLN A 433 10.67 9.27 -17.85
CA GLN A 433 9.44 10.06 -17.75
C GLN A 433 8.76 10.29 -19.11
N CYS A 434 9.53 10.42 -20.21
CA CYS A 434 8.95 10.50 -21.56
C CYS A 434 8.24 9.20 -21.97
N ARG A 435 8.77 8.02 -21.57
CA ARG A 435 8.11 6.72 -21.80
C ARG A 435 6.86 6.57 -20.94
N ASN A 436 6.91 7.03 -19.68
CA ASN A 436 5.73 7.08 -18.81
C ASN A 436 4.61 7.95 -19.40
N VAL A 437 4.94 9.12 -19.97
CA VAL A 437 3.95 9.99 -20.61
C VAL A 437 3.32 9.33 -21.84
N ILE A 438 4.09 8.82 -22.81
CA ILE A 438 3.47 8.23 -24.02
C ILE A 438 2.61 6.99 -23.73
N ALA A 439 2.87 6.27 -22.62
CA ALA A 439 2.03 5.16 -22.17
C ALA A 439 0.65 5.61 -21.62
N ASN A 440 0.52 6.87 -21.20
CA ASN A 440 -0.72 7.45 -20.66
C ASN A 440 -1.44 8.40 -21.64
N PHE A 441 -0.78 8.90 -22.68
CA PHE A 441 -1.32 9.91 -23.62
C PHE A 441 -1.34 9.40 -25.09
N PRO A 442 -2.42 8.74 -25.55
CA PRO A 442 -2.51 8.13 -26.88
C PRO A 442 -2.36 9.13 -28.04
N GLY A 443 -1.35 8.89 -28.89
CA GLY A 443 -0.94 9.78 -29.99
C GLY A 443 0.30 10.62 -29.67
N PHE A 444 0.84 10.56 -28.46
CA PHE A 444 2.11 11.20 -28.11
C PHE A 444 3.29 10.29 -28.51
N VAL A 445 4.35 10.88 -29.04
CA VAL A 445 5.53 10.17 -29.56
C VAL A 445 6.79 10.63 -28.81
N HIS A 446 7.69 9.69 -28.46
CA HIS A 446 8.98 10.01 -27.83
C HIS A 446 10.13 9.84 -28.82
N ILE A 447 11.01 10.84 -28.90
CA ILE A 447 12.18 10.86 -29.77
C ILE A 447 13.42 11.21 -28.94
N SER A 448 14.29 10.23 -28.71
CA SER A 448 15.61 10.44 -28.09
C SER A 448 16.72 10.38 -29.12
N MET A 449 17.43 11.49 -29.32
CA MET A 449 18.62 11.54 -30.18
C MET A 449 19.72 10.59 -29.67
N GLY A 450 19.75 10.33 -28.36
CA GLY A 450 20.72 9.41 -27.75
C GLY A 450 20.47 7.95 -28.11
N ASP A 451 19.21 7.53 -28.17
CA ASP A 451 18.86 6.15 -28.55
C ASP A 451 18.95 5.94 -30.07
N ILE A 452 18.52 6.92 -30.89
CA ILE A 452 18.72 6.89 -32.36
C ILE A 452 20.20 6.71 -32.73
N LEU A 453 21.12 7.44 -32.06
CA LEU A 453 22.55 7.28 -32.31
C LEU A 453 23.05 5.88 -31.92
N ARG A 454 22.58 5.31 -30.80
CA ARG A 454 22.95 3.95 -30.37
C ARG A 454 22.43 2.88 -31.33
N GLU A 455 21.21 3.02 -31.82
CA GLU A 455 20.60 2.10 -32.79
C GLU A 455 21.36 2.08 -34.13
N GLU A 456 21.67 3.25 -34.70
CA GLU A 456 22.43 3.34 -35.96
C GLU A 456 23.86 2.79 -35.82
N ILE A 457 24.55 3.06 -34.69
CA ILE A 457 25.86 2.47 -34.38
C ILE A 457 25.75 0.93 -34.30
N ALA A 458 24.71 0.41 -33.63
CA ALA A 458 24.52 -1.03 -33.47
C ALA A 458 24.16 -1.75 -34.79
N GLN A 459 23.39 -1.09 -35.66
CA GLN A 459 22.98 -1.66 -36.96
C GLN A 459 24.10 -1.69 -37.99
N ARG A 460 24.96 -0.66 -38.04
CA ARG A 460 26.04 -0.53 -39.05
C ARG A 460 27.40 -1.04 -38.58
N GLY A 461 27.63 -1.03 -37.26
CA GLY A 461 28.86 -1.48 -36.64
C GLY A 461 30.08 -0.59 -36.92
N SER A 462 31.23 -1.00 -36.39
CA SER A 462 32.50 -0.28 -36.52
C SER A 462 33.23 -0.54 -37.86
N ALA A 463 32.60 -1.23 -38.82
CA ALA A 463 33.19 -1.54 -40.12
C ALA A 463 33.08 -0.37 -41.11
N GLU A 464 32.06 0.48 -40.98
CA GLU A 464 32.02 1.79 -41.64
C GLU A 464 32.85 2.79 -40.82
N GLU A 465 33.93 3.32 -41.40
CA GLU A 465 34.85 4.29 -40.75
C GLU A 465 34.10 5.44 -40.06
N LYS A 466 33.09 5.99 -40.75
CA LYS A 466 32.19 7.04 -40.23
C LYS A 466 31.52 6.65 -38.91
N TRP A 467 31.03 5.42 -38.78
CA TRP A 467 30.31 4.96 -37.58
C TRP A 467 31.24 4.42 -36.49
N GLY A 468 32.43 3.94 -36.87
CA GLY A 468 33.54 3.79 -35.93
C GLY A 468 33.85 5.11 -35.21
N MET A 469 34.05 6.21 -35.96
CA MET A 469 34.31 7.54 -35.38
C MET A 469 33.16 8.04 -34.47
N ILE A 470 31.91 7.84 -34.87
CA ILE A 470 30.74 8.27 -34.08
C ILE A 470 30.61 7.44 -32.79
N SER A 471 30.85 6.12 -32.85
CA SER A 471 30.90 5.25 -31.68
C SER A 471 31.99 5.70 -30.70
N ASP A 472 33.18 6.03 -31.21
CA ASP A 472 34.31 6.53 -30.43
C ASP A 472 34.00 7.85 -29.70
N LEU A 473 33.27 8.77 -30.34
CA LEU A 473 32.81 10.04 -29.74
C LEU A 473 31.75 9.79 -28.66
N VAL A 474 30.75 8.95 -28.94
CA VAL A 474 29.69 8.61 -27.99
C VAL A 474 30.27 7.92 -26.73
N GLN A 475 31.22 6.99 -26.90
CA GLN A 475 31.91 6.33 -25.78
C GLN A 475 32.75 7.27 -24.90
N LYS A 476 33.25 8.39 -25.45
CA LYS A 476 33.97 9.44 -24.71
C LYS A 476 33.04 10.46 -24.06
N GLY A 477 31.75 10.44 -24.42
CA GLY A 477 30.73 11.38 -23.97
C GLY A 477 30.67 12.68 -24.79
N ASP A 478 31.29 12.69 -25.97
CA ASP A 478 31.36 13.84 -26.88
C ASP A 478 30.11 13.96 -27.77
N MET A 479 30.04 15.01 -28.60
CA MET A 479 28.99 15.16 -29.60
C MET A 479 29.35 14.43 -30.91
N ALA A 480 28.39 13.67 -31.45
CA ALA A 480 28.38 13.29 -32.86
C ALA A 480 28.25 14.55 -33.75
N PRO A 481 28.81 14.55 -34.99
CA PRO A 481 28.75 15.69 -35.90
C PRO A 481 27.32 16.19 -36.18
N GLU A 482 27.13 17.51 -36.18
CA GLU A 482 25.81 18.14 -36.27
C GLU A 482 25.00 17.69 -37.49
N GLU A 483 25.60 17.75 -38.68
CA GLU A 483 25.00 17.31 -39.96
C GLU A 483 24.35 15.93 -39.86
N ILE A 484 24.99 15.01 -39.13
CA ILE A 484 24.53 13.63 -38.95
C ILE A 484 23.37 13.60 -37.95
N THR A 485 23.48 14.31 -36.82
CA THR A 485 22.37 14.39 -35.86
C THR A 485 21.13 15.06 -36.45
N VAL A 486 21.29 16.08 -37.31
CA VAL A 486 20.19 16.78 -37.97
C VAL A 486 19.51 15.87 -39.00
N ASP A 487 20.28 15.16 -39.82
CA ASP A 487 19.75 14.20 -40.80
C ASP A 487 18.96 13.07 -40.10
N LEU A 488 19.53 12.48 -39.04
CA LEU A 488 18.88 11.43 -38.25
C LEU A 488 17.62 11.93 -37.53
N LEU A 489 17.67 13.11 -36.89
CA LEU A 489 16.54 13.69 -36.17
C LEU A 489 15.38 14.05 -37.13
N THR A 490 15.71 14.68 -38.27
CA THR A 490 14.75 15.00 -39.33
C THR A 490 14.05 13.72 -39.80
N LYS A 491 14.81 12.67 -40.12
CA LYS A 491 14.27 11.36 -40.53
C LYS A 491 13.48 10.65 -39.43
N ALA A 492 13.81 10.86 -38.16
CA ALA A 492 13.06 10.28 -37.04
C ALA A 492 11.69 10.96 -36.87
N VAL A 493 11.64 12.29 -36.98
CA VAL A 493 10.40 13.07 -36.87
C VAL A 493 9.49 12.90 -38.10
N GLN A 494 10.08 12.89 -39.31
CA GLN A 494 9.35 12.76 -40.58
C GLN A 494 8.49 11.50 -40.69
N LYS A 495 8.84 10.42 -39.99
CA LYS A 495 8.04 9.17 -39.91
C LYS A 495 6.61 9.38 -39.41
N TYR A 496 6.33 10.50 -38.76
CA TYR A 496 5.05 10.81 -38.12
C TYR A 496 4.24 11.89 -38.85
N ASN A 497 4.63 12.26 -40.07
CA ASN A 497 3.98 13.37 -40.80
C ASN A 497 2.50 13.07 -41.10
N ASP A 498 2.21 11.82 -41.45
CA ASP A 498 0.91 11.36 -41.93
C ASP A 498 0.18 10.45 -40.90
N THR A 499 0.47 10.64 -39.60
CA THR A 499 -0.11 9.84 -38.49
C THR A 499 -0.92 10.69 -37.51
N ASP A 500 -1.77 10.07 -36.66
CA ASP A 500 -2.52 10.73 -35.55
C ASP A 500 -1.59 11.15 -34.39
N THR A 501 -0.51 11.86 -34.70
CA THR A 501 0.51 12.29 -33.75
C THR A 501 0.13 13.65 -33.16
N LYS A 502 -0.21 13.63 -31.87
CA LYS A 502 -0.78 14.78 -31.15
C LYS A 502 0.27 15.65 -30.47
N ALA A 503 1.44 15.08 -30.14
CA ALA A 503 2.61 15.80 -29.66
C ALA A 503 3.89 14.94 -29.80
N ILE A 504 5.04 15.59 -29.90
CA ILE A 504 6.36 14.94 -29.87
C ILE A 504 7.11 15.38 -28.61
N LEU A 505 7.47 14.42 -27.75
CA LEU A 505 8.42 14.59 -26.65
C LEU A 505 9.83 14.32 -27.15
N MET A 506 10.70 15.32 -27.07
CA MET A 506 12.07 15.24 -27.59
C MET A 506 13.11 15.34 -26.47
N GLU A 507 14.11 14.44 -26.44
CA GLU A 507 15.31 14.60 -25.61
C GLU A 507 16.61 14.34 -26.39
N GLY A 508 17.72 14.88 -25.87
CA GLY A 508 19.06 14.67 -26.43
C GLY A 508 19.44 15.59 -27.60
N TYR A 509 18.52 16.41 -28.10
CA TYR A 509 18.74 17.54 -29.01
C TYR A 509 17.68 18.62 -28.70
N PRO A 510 18.00 19.93 -28.72
CA PRO A 510 19.32 20.52 -28.94
C PRO A 510 20.20 20.40 -27.69
N ARG A 511 21.53 20.41 -27.87
CA ARG A 511 22.52 20.28 -26.78
C ARG A 511 23.32 21.56 -26.52
N ASP A 512 23.29 22.50 -27.45
CA ASP A 512 23.78 23.87 -27.28
C ASP A 512 22.81 24.90 -27.90
N VAL A 513 23.11 26.18 -27.74
CA VAL A 513 22.26 27.30 -28.21
C VAL A 513 22.22 27.41 -29.74
N SER A 514 23.29 27.05 -30.47
CA SER A 514 23.28 27.10 -31.94
C SER A 514 22.35 26.05 -32.55
N GLN A 515 22.25 24.88 -31.93
CA GLN A 515 21.32 23.82 -32.33
C GLN A 515 19.84 24.19 -32.19
N VAL A 516 19.50 25.28 -31.50
CA VAL A 516 18.10 25.77 -31.37
C VAL A 516 17.59 26.34 -32.68
N GLU A 517 18.38 27.17 -33.37
CA GLU A 517 18.03 27.71 -34.69
C GLU A 517 17.90 26.58 -35.73
N VAL A 518 18.76 25.56 -35.61
CA VAL A 518 18.75 24.38 -36.46
C VAL A 518 17.51 23.52 -36.22
N LEU A 519 17.13 23.27 -34.95
CA LEU A 519 15.89 22.56 -34.62
C LEU A 519 14.67 23.27 -35.23
N ASN A 520 14.55 24.58 -35.00
CA ASN A 520 13.42 25.36 -35.50
C ASN A 520 13.30 25.27 -37.03
N LYS A 521 14.43 25.41 -37.74
CA LYS A 521 14.51 25.40 -39.22
C LYS A 521 14.23 24.04 -39.88
N TRP A 522 14.51 22.93 -39.20
CA TRP A 522 14.41 21.58 -39.80
C TRP A 522 13.22 20.76 -39.28
N VAL A 523 12.77 21.02 -38.05
CA VAL A 523 11.80 20.19 -37.31
C VAL A 523 10.62 21.02 -36.77
N GLY A 524 10.90 22.26 -36.37
CA GLY A 524 9.90 23.26 -35.96
C GLY A 524 10.14 23.85 -34.57
N GLY A 525 9.39 24.91 -34.28
CA GLY A 525 9.50 25.64 -33.01
C GLY A 525 9.06 24.79 -31.81
N VAL A 526 9.80 24.88 -30.71
CA VAL A 526 9.43 24.26 -29.44
C VAL A 526 8.25 25.01 -28.81
N SER A 527 7.25 24.23 -28.39
CA SER A 527 5.99 24.69 -27.81
C SER A 527 6.04 24.74 -26.27
N LEU A 528 6.78 23.80 -25.66
CA LEU A 528 7.02 23.71 -24.21
C LEU A 528 8.41 23.13 -23.95
N THR A 529 9.13 23.64 -22.96
CA THR A 529 10.38 23.08 -22.45
C THR A 529 10.23 22.67 -20.99
N ILE A 530 10.51 21.41 -20.68
CA ILE A 530 10.47 20.85 -19.33
C ILE A 530 11.90 20.57 -18.88
N LEU A 531 12.39 21.26 -17.86
CA LEU A 531 13.65 20.92 -17.20
C LEU A 531 13.38 19.93 -16.08
N ILE A 532 13.93 18.72 -16.18
CA ILE A 532 14.17 17.88 -15.01
C ILE A 532 15.49 18.35 -14.38
N ASP A 533 15.38 19.22 -13.38
CA ASP A 533 16.53 19.68 -12.62
C ASP A 533 17.00 18.58 -11.66
N SER A 534 18.30 18.41 -11.51
CA SER A 534 18.87 17.36 -10.65
C SER A 534 20.32 17.69 -10.29
N GLU A 535 20.69 17.54 -9.03
CA GLU A 535 22.06 17.76 -8.60
C GLU A 535 23.03 16.75 -9.23
N GLU A 536 24.27 17.20 -9.42
CA GLU A 536 25.35 16.42 -10.03
C GLU A 536 25.65 15.12 -9.27
N TYR A 537 25.36 15.07 -7.96
CA TYR A 537 25.49 13.88 -7.14
C TYR A 537 24.53 12.78 -7.60
N TYR A 538 23.21 13.03 -7.58
CA TYR A 538 22.20 12.03 -7.92
C TYR A 538 22.30 11.60 -9.38
N MET A 539 22.60 12.54 -10.29
CA MET A 539 22.89 12.25 -11.69
C MET A 539 24.07 11.27 -11.85
N LYS A 540 25.17 11.45 -11.11
CA LYS A 540 26.31 10.52 -11.14
C LYS A 540 25.94 9.14 -10.63
N GLN A 541 25.25 9.03 -9.49
CA GLN A 541 24.87 7.72 -8.93
C GLN A 541 23.95 6.95 -9.87
N ARG A 542 22.91 7.60 -10.40
CA ARG A 542 21.97 7.00 -11.37
C ARG A 542 22.66 6.51 -12.65
N LEU A 543 23.73 7.17 -13.09
CA LEU A 543 24.54 6.72 -14.24
C LEU A 543 25.48 5.55 -13.89
N ILE A 544 26.13 5.58 -12.72
CA ILE A 544 27.06 4.54 -12.27
C ILE A 544 26.33 3.21 -12.09
N ASN A 545 25.18 3.21 -11.40
CA ASN A 545 24.38 2.01 -11.16
C ASN A 545 23.90 1.41 -12.50
N ARG A 546 23.32 2.24 -13.38
CA ARG A 546 22.87 1.84 -14.72
C ARG A 546 24.00 1.28 -15.59
N GLY A 547 25.22 1.80 -15.45
CA GLY A 547 26.40 1.29 -16.15
C GLY A 547 26.74 -0.16 -15.76
N GLY A 548 26.58 -0.51 -14.48
CA GLY A 548 26.76 -1.87 -13.97
C GLY A 548 25.66 -2.86 -14.39
N GLU A 549 24.42 -2.38 -14.52
CA GLU A 549 23.24 -3.20 -14.84
C GLU A 549 23.04 -3.42 -16.35
N THR A 550 23.20 -2.36 -17.16
CA THR A 550 22.74 -2.33 -18.56
C THR A 550 23.86 -2.47 -19.60
N GLY A 551 25.13 -2.39 -19.18
CA GLY A 551 26.28 -2.44 -20.10
C GLY A 551 26.38 -1.28 -21.09
N ARG A 552 25.68 -0.15 -20.86
CA ARG A 552 25.73 1.04 -21.74
C ARG A 552 27.15 1.60 -21.85
N VAL A 553 27.71 1.54 -23.06
CA VAL A 553 29.11 1.92 -23.35
C VAL A 553 29.46 3.37 -23.03
N ASP A 554 28.48 4.29 -23.10
CA ASP A 554 28.64 5.71 -22.78
C ASP A 554 28.45 6.07 -21.29
N ASP A 555 28.15 5.10 -20.42
CA ASP A 555 27.98 5.27 -18.97
C ASP A 555 29.25 4.89 -18.16
N ASN A 556 30.43 5.07 -18.76
CA ASN A 556 31.72 4.95 -18.06
C ASN A 556 32.09 6.24 -17.31
N LEU A 557 32.92 6.15 -16.25
CA LEU A 557 33.27 7.28 -15.37
C LEU A 557 33.81 8.54 -16.10
N ASN A 558 34.56 8.35 -17.18
CA ASN A 558 35.12 9.47 -17.96
C ASN A 558 34.02 10.15 -18.77
N ALA A 559 33.22 9.37 -19.51
CA ALA A 559 32.09 9.86 -20.29
C ALA A 559 31.02 10.53 -19.41
N ILE A 560 30.73 9.99 -18.23
CA ILE A 560 29.84 10.61 -17.24
C ILE A 560 30.32 12.03 -16.89
N GLN A 561 31.61 12.21 -16.59
CA GLN A 561 32.17 13.54 -16.30
C GLN A 561 32.10 14.49 -17.51
N SER A 562 32.43 14.00 -18.71
CA SER A 562 32.33 14.78 -19.95
C SER A 562 30.89 15.24 -20.21
N ARG A 563 29.92 14.32 -20.16
CA ARG A 563 28.48 14.58 -20.43
C ARG A 563 27.88 15.57 -19.42
N ILE A 564 28.22 15.46 -18.13
CA ILE A 564 27.76 16.42 -17.10
C ILE A 564 28.40 17.80 -17.28
N ARG A 565 29.70 17.87 -17.56
CA ARG A 565 30.41 19.13 -17.82
C ARG A 565 29.87 19.82 -19.07
N PHE A 566 29.60 19.06 -20.13
CA PHE A 566 28.99 19.57 -21.36
C PHE A 566 27.59 20.12 -21.08
N PHE A 567 26.73 19.37 -20.38
CA PHE A 567 25.38 19.82 -20.02
C PHE A 567 25.42 21.16 -19.27
N LYS A 568 26.27 21.29 -18.25
CA LYS A 568 26.40 22.50 -17.45
C LYS A 568 26.91 23.71 -18.25
N ASN A 569 27.85 23.50 -19.18
CA ASN A 569 28.48 24.60 -19.91
C ASN A 569 27.70 25.04 -21.16
N ASN A 570 27.03 24.11 -21.85
CA ASN A 570 26.49 24.34 -23.19
C ASN A 570 24.97 24.17 -23.26
N THR A 571 24.39 23.22 -22.51
CA THR A 571 22.96 22.92 -22.56
C THR A 571 22.14 23.75 -21.58
N LEU A 572 22.63 24.05 -20.37
CA LEU A 572 21.95 24.96 -19.44
C LEU A 572 21.66 26.37 -20.05
N PRO A 573 22.56 26.98 -20.84
CA PRO A 573 22.26 28.23 -21.56
C PRO A 573 21.03 28.19 -22.49
N ILE A 574 20.60 27.01 -22.97
CA ILE A 574 19.37 26.86 -23.78
C ILE A 574 18.13 27.21 -22.96
N LEU A 575 18.13 26.91 -21.66
CA LEU A 575 16.99 27.17 -20.77
C LEU A 575 16.57 28.63 -20.83
N LYS A 576 17.53 29.56 -20.78
CA LYS A 576 17.26 31.01 -20.86
C LYS A 576 16.55 31.40 -22.16
N HIS A 577 16.89 30.79 -23.29
CA HIS A 577 16.23 31.09 -24.57
C HIS A 577 14.72 30.78 -24.53
N TYR A 578 14.30 29.75 -23.79
CA TYR A 578 12.89 29.40 -23.61
C TYR A 578 12.24 30.06 -22.37
N ASP A 579 13.02 30.38 -21.34
CA ASP A 579 12.61 31.17 -20.17
C ASP A 579 12.24 32.61 -20.59
N ASP A 580 13.08 33.24 -21.41
CA ASP A 580 12.84 34.56 -22.03
C ASP A 580 11.61 34.54 -23.00
N GLN A 581 11.04 33.37 -23.31
CA GLN A 581 9.82 33.18 -24.10
C GLN A 581 8.59 32.74 -23.27
N GLY A 582 8.72 32.53 -21.95
CA GLY A 582 7.65 31.96 -21.13
C GLY A 582 7.33 30.49 -21.41
N LYS A 583 8.26 29.75 -22.03
CA LYS A 583 8.09 28.34 -22.46
C LYS A 583 8.76 27.33 -21.52
N LEU A 584 9.32 27.74 -20.38
CA LEU A 584 10.08 26.87 -19.47
C LEU A 584 9.27 26.48 -18.21
N VAL A 585 9.22 25.19 -17.91
CA VAL A 585 8.72 24.64 -16.64
C VAL A 585 9.85 23.83 -15.97
N VAL A 586 10.09 24.04 -14.68
CA VAL A 586 11.13 23.33 -13.92
C VAL A 586 10.52 22.34 -12.92
N ILE A 587 10.82 21.05 -13.10
CA ILE A 587 10.45 19.94 -12.21
C ILE A 587 11.70 19.45 -11.46
N ASN A 588 11.62 19.36 -10.13
CA ASN A 588 12.69 18.81 -9.29
C ASN A 588 12.78 17.28 -9.45
N GLY A 589 13.87 16.78 -10.03
CA GLY A 589 14.17 15.38 -10.29
C GLY A 589 15.02 14.66 -9.24
N ASP A 590 15.38 15.33 -8.14
CA ASP A 590 16.12 14.73 -7.01
C ASP A 590 15.19 14.10 -5.96
N ARG A 591 13.88 14.29 -6.14
CA ARG A 591 12.84 13.53 -5.44
C ARG A 591 12.81 12.06 -5.87
N ASP A 592 11.97 11.31 -5.18
CA ASP A 592 11.67 9.92 -5.49
C ASP A 592 11.13 9.76 -6.93
N LYS A 593 11.40 8.62 -7.58
CA LYS A 593 11.00 8.35 -8.98
C LYS A 593 9.51 8.63 -9.19
N ASP A 594 8.70 8.19 -8.24
CA ASP A 594 7.24 8.22 -8.36
C ASP A 594 6.68 9.62 -8.03
N GLU A 595 7.37 10.43 -7.20
CA GLU A 595 7.04 11.86 -7.05
C GLU A 595 7.37 12.64 -8.34
N VAL A 596 8.42 12.27 -9.07
CA VAL A 596 8.74 12.89 -10.38
C VAL A 596 7.77 12.41 -11.47
N GLU A 597 7.34 11.15 -11.43
CA GLU A 597 6.32 10.61 -12.35
C GLU A 597 4.94 11.25 -12.12
N TYR A 598 4.59 11.54 -10.87
CA TYR A 598 3.40 12.30 -10.51
C TYR A 598 3.41 13.72 -11.08
N ASP A 599 4.48 14.50 -10.86
CA ASP A 599 4.60 15.86 -11.41
C ASP A 599 4.48 15.90 -12.93
N PHE A 600 5.13 14.96 -13.64
CA PHE A 600 4.97 14.82 -15.09
C PHE A 600 3.52 14.51 -15.46
N THR A 601 2.90 13.54 -14.79
CA THR A 601 1.51 13.15 -15.06
C THR A 601 0.55 14.33 -14.83
N MET A 602 0.75 15.12 -13.78
CA MET A 602 -0.07 16.28 -13.47
C MET A 602 0.14 17.43 -14.47
N LEU A 603 1.37 17.75 -14.85
CA LEU A 603 1.66 18.75 -15.88
C LEU A 603 1.00 18.40 -17.22
N PHE A 604 1.14 17.14 -17.66
CA PHE A 604 0.54 16.69 -18.93
C PHE A 604 -0.99 16.56 -18.85
N ASN A 605 -1.57 16.20 -17.69
CA ASN A 605 -3.02 16.26 -17.48
C ASN A 605 -3.56 17.69 -17.58
N HIS A 606 -2.88 18.63 -16.93
CA HIS A 606 -3.29 20.04 -16.90
C HIS A 606 -3.22 20.70 -18.29
N MET A 607 -2.21 20.36 -19.09
CA MET A 607 -2.01 20.95 -20.42
C MET A 607 -2.71 20.20 -21.57
N PHE A 608 -2.98 18.90 -21.44
CA PHE A 608 -3.44 18.05 -22.56
C PHE A 608 -4.55 17.04 -22.19
N GLY A 609 -5.00 17.01 -20.94
CA GLY A 609 -5.97 16.03 -20.45
C GLY A 609 -7.44 16.48 -20.58
N PRO A 610 -8.36 15.60 -21.00
CA PRO A 610 -9.74 15.65 -20.51
C PRO A 610 -9.75 15.47 -18.99
N GLN A 611 -10.76 15.98 -18.29
CA GLN A 611 -10.81 15.81 -16.82
C GLN A 611 -10.96 14.33 -16.44
N ALA A 612 -9.98 13.84 -15.67
CA ALA A 612 -9.76 12.47 -15.17
C ALA A 612 -9.18 11.45 -16.18
N ILE A 613 -8.06 10.81 -15.80
CA ILE A 613 -7.59 9.52 -16.33
C ILE A 613 -8.22 8.36 -15.52
N PRO A 614 -8.24 7.12 -16.04
CA PRO A 614 -7.14 6.19 -15.69
C PRO A 614 -6.53 5.43 -16.88
N LYS A 615 -5.39 4.78 -16.59
CA LYS A 615 -4.63 3.88 -17.49
C LYS A 615 -5.53 2.87 -18.21
N SER A 616 -5.19 2.59 -19.48
CA SER A 616 -5.80 1.63 -20.42
C SER A 616 -6.82 0.63 -19.83
N ALA A 617 -8.06 1.09 -19.65
CA ALA A 617 -9.13 0.29 -19.06
C ALA A 617 -9.67 -0.75 -20.06
N VAL A 618 -9.04 -1.93 -20.09
CA VAL A 618 -9.70 -3.17 -20.52
C VAL A 618 -10.90 -3.36 -19.60
N ASP A 619 -12.13 -3.36 -20.15
CA ASP A 619 -13.34 -3.38 -19.33
C ASP A 619 -13.54 -4.74 -18.65
N VAL A 620 -13.06 -4.83 -17.41
CA VAL A 620 -13.23 -6.00 -16.55
C VAL A 620 -14.63 -6.12 -15.95
N SER A 621 -15.54 -5.16 -16.17
CA SER A 621 -16.90 -5.24 -15.61
C SER A 621 -17.67 -6.47 -16.10
N VAL A 622 -17.39 -6.92 -17.33
CA VAL A 622 -17.94 -8.15 -17.95
C VAL A 622 -17.50 -9.46 -17.26
N LEU A 623 -16.55 -9.37 -16.32
CA LEU A 623 -16.00 -10.51 -15.57
C LEU A 623 -16.58 -10.66 -14.16
N LYS A 624 -17.35 -9.67 -13.65
CA LYS A 624 -17.82 -9.66 -12.25
C LYS A 624 -18.64 -10.89 -11.86
N ASP A 625 -19.55 -11.32 -12.72
CA ASP A 625 -20.41 -12.49 -12.49
C ASP A 625 -19.76 -13.85 -12.88
N LYS A 626 -18.46 -13.88 -13.20
CA LYS A 626 -17.76 -15.08 -13.68
C LYS A 626 -17.07 -15.80 -12.52
N ASN A 627 -17.35 -17.10 -12.34
CA ASN A 627 -16.64 -17.92 -11.36
C ASN A 627 -15.15 -18.05 -11.73
N ILE A 628 -14.26 -17.42 -10.97
CA ILE A 628 -12.80 -17.57 -11.13
C ILE A 628 -12.29 -18.63 -10.18
N ILE A 629 -11.51 -19.57 -10.70
CA ILE A 629 -10.85 -20.62 -9.93
C ILE A 629 -9.35 -20.56 -10.24
N PHE A 630 -8.54 -20.31 -9.22
CA PHE A 630 -7.09 -20.42 -9.34
C PHE A 630 -6.68 -21.90 -9.25
N VAL A 631 -5.73 -22.31 -10.07
CA VAL A 631 -5.29 -23.71 -10.18
C VAL A 631 -3.81 -23.80 -9.82
N CYS A 632 -3.57 -24.27 -8.61
CA CYS A 632 -2.27 -24.26 -7.93
C CYS A 632 -1.69 -25.68 -7.75
N GLY A 633 -0.40 -25.73 -7.47
CA GLY A 633 0.37 -26.96 -7.25
C GLY A 633 1.66 -27.01 -8.06
N GLY A 634 2.57 -27.90 -7.70
CA GLY A 634 3.93 -27.91 -8.26
C GLY A 634 4.03 -28.28 -9.74
N PRO A 635 5.23 -28.17 -10.33
CA PRO A 635 5.48 -28.57 -11.71
C PRO A 635 5.23 -30.09 -11.86
N GLY A 636 4.45 -30.51 -12.86
CA GLY A 636 4.11 -31.93 -13.05
C GLY A 636 2.96 -32.46 -12.17
N SER A 637 2.33 -31.64 -11.32
CA SER A 637 1.22 -32.10 -10.45
C SER A 637 -0.05 -32.57 -11.17
N GLY A 638 -0.22 -32.22 -12.45
CA GLY A 638 -1.34 -32.66 -13.30
C GLY A 638 -2.38 -31.58 -13.67
N LYS A 639 -2.22 -30.35 -13.16
CA LYS A 639 -3.16 -29.21 -13.34
C LYS A 639 -3.81 -29.11 -14.72
N GLY A 640 -3.03 -29.00 -15.80
CA GLY A 640 -3.57 -28.83 -17.16
C GLY A 640 -4.53 -29.94 -17.58
N THR A 641 -4.15 -31.20 -17.38
CA THR A 641 -4.99 -32.38 -17.68
C THR A 641 -6.29 -32.41 -16.86
N GLN A 642 -6.28 -31.84 -15.66
CA GLN A 642 -7.48 -31.68 -14.85
C GLN A 642 -8.31 -30.47 -15.34
N CYS A 643 -7.67 -29.36 -15.74
CA CYS A 643 -8.34 -28.24 -16.39
C CYS A 643 -9.08 -28.68 -17.66
N ASP A 644 -8.46 -29.50 -18.52
CA ASP A 644 -9.10 -30.05 -19.72
C ASP A 644 -10.43 -30.78 -19.40
N LYS A 645 -10.43 -31.60 -18.35
CA LYS A 645 -11.62 -32.31 -17.87
C LYS A 645 -12.66 -31.37 -17.24
N ILE A 646 -12.24 -30.35 -16.49
CA ILE A 646 -13.16 -29.34 -15.92
C ILE A 646 -13.80 -28.50 -17.05
N VAL A 647 -13.04 -28.09 -18.06
CA VAL A 647 -13.53 -27.41 -19.27
C VAL A 647 -14.61 -28.27 -19.94
N GLN A 648 -14.33 -29.56 -20.17
CA GLN A 648 -15.26 -30.48 -20.83
C GLN A 648 -16.55 -30.74 -20.02
N LYS A 649 -16.48 -30.96 -18.70
CA LYS A 649 -17.68 -31.23 -17.88
C LYS A 649 -18.48 -29.97 -17.57
N TYR A 650 -17.82 -28.86 -17.25
CA TYR A 650 -18.48 -27.69 -16.66
C TYR A 650 -18.63 -26.49 -17.60
N GLY A 651 -17.88 -26.43 -18.71
CA GLY A 651 -17.92 -25.30 -19.66
C GLY A 651 -17.16 -24.06 -19.21
N TYR A 652 -16.11 -24.25 -18.41
CA TYR A 652 -15.17 -23.20 -18.03
C TYR A 652 -14.19 -22.88 -19.18
N THR A 653 -13.49 -21.75 -19.09
CA THR A 653 -12.36 -21.40 -19.97
C THR A 653 -11.05 -21.58 -19.22
N HIS A 654 -10.16 -22.42 -19.74
CA HIS A 654 -8.79 -22.55 -19.22
C HIS A 654 -7.89 -21.44 -19.78
N LEU A 655 -7.09 -20.83 -18.90
CA LEU A 655 -6.04 -19.87 -19.21
C LEU A 655 -4.80 -20.26 -18.39
N SER A 656 -3.78 -20.82 -19.04
CA SER A 656 -2.48 -21.04 -18.38
C SER A 656 -1.62 -19.80 -18.56
N SER A 657 -1.16 -19.18 -17.46
CA SER A 657 -0.27 -18.01 -17.51
C SER A 657 0.98 -18.29 -18.33
N GLY A 658 1.50 -19.51 -18.23
CA GLY A 658 2.66 -19.96 -18.98
C GLY A 658 2.43 -20.08 -20.49
N ASP A 659 1.20 -20.35 -20.95
CA ASP A 659 0.90 -20.41 -22.39
C ASP A 659 0.62 -19.01 -22.97
N LEU A 660 -0.07 -18.14 -22.22
CA LEU A 660 -0.19 -16.72 -22.60
C LEU A 660 1.19 -16.07 -22.81
N LEU A 661 2.13 -16.30 -21.89
CA LEU A 661 3.52 -15.83 -22.03
C LEU A 661 4.26 -16.45 -23.23
N ARG A 662 4.00 -17.73 -23.57
CA ARG A 662 4.58 -18.39 -24.76
C ARG A 662 4.00 -17.87 -26.08
N ASP A 663 2.73 -17.50 -26.09
CA ASP A 663 2.06 -16.96 -27.26
C ASP A 663 2.44 -15.48 -27.46
N GLU A 664 2.58 -14.71 -26.38
CA GLU A 664 3.13 -13.34 -26.40
C GLU A 664 4.56 -13.31 -26.94
N VAL A 665 5.44 -14.20 -26.46
CA VAL A 665 6.79 -14.39 -27.01
C VAL A 665 6.75 -14.76 -28.50
N ARG A 666 5.81 -15.62 -28.93
CA ARG A 666 5.67 -16.02 -30.35
C ARG A 666 5.14 -14.90 -31.24
N SER A 667 4.44 -13.91 -30.68
CA SER A 667 3.93 -12.75 -31.44
C SER A 667 5.05 -11.88 -32.01
N GLY A 668 6.23 -11.87 -31.38
CA GLY A 668 7.34 -10.97 -31.73
C GLY A 668 7.12 -9.51 -31.31
N SER A 669 6.11 -9.22 -30.48
CA SER A 669 5.91 -7.91 -29.85
C SER A 669 7.11 -7.48 -28.99
N ASP A 670 7.22 -6.20 -28.67
CA ASP A 670 8.30 -5.72 -27.79
C ASP A 670 8.20 -6.30 -26.37
N ARG A 671 6.97 -6.42 -25.83
CA ARG A 671 6.64 -7.18 -24.61
C ARG A 671 7.15 -8.63 -24.72
N GLY A 672 6.94 -9.31 -25.85
CA GLY A 672 7.44 -10.66 -26.13
C GLY A 672 8.97 -10.78 -26.22
N LYS A 673 9.67 -9.76 -26.73
CA LYS A 673 11.15 -9.72 -26.78
C LYS A 673 11.74 -9.66 -25.37
N GLU A 674 11.18 -8.84 -24.49
CA GLU A 674 11.58 -8.75 -23.08
C GLU A 674 11.31 -10.07 -22.33
N LEU A 675 10.10 -10.63 -22.50
CA LEU A 675 9.71 -11.91 -21.89
C LEU A 675 10.63 -13.07 -22.28
N THR A 676 11.15 -13.08 -23.51
CA THR A 676 12.06 -14.12 -24.01
C THR A 676 13.28 -14.26 -23.08
N ALA A 677 13.91 -13.15 -22.69
CA ALA A 677 15.11 -13.17 -21.85
C ALA A 677 14.85 -13.71 -20.44
N ILE A 678 13.69 -13.38 -19.85
CA ILE A 678 13.28 -13.81 -18.50
C ILE A 678 12.96 -15.31 -18.51
N MET A 679 12.13 -15.74 -19.47
CA MET A 679 11.66 -17.12 -19.58
C MET A 679 12.80 -18.11 -19.84
N THR A 680 13.80 -17.74 -20.66
CA THR A 680 14.96 -18.60 -20.96
C THR A 680 15.82 -18.91 -19.73
N LYS A 681 15.90 -18.00 -18.75
CA LYS A 681 16.65 -18.24 -17.50
C LYS A 681 15.87 -19.05 -16.46
N GLY A 682 14.56 -19.17 -16.63
CA GLY A 682 13.63 -19.74 -15.64
C GLY A 682 13.27 -18.79 -14.49
N GLU A 683 13.41 -17.48 -14.70
CA GLU A 683 13.00 -16.44 -13.76
C GLU A 683 11.46 -16.26 -13.76
N LEU A 684 10.91 -15.61 -12.73
CA LEU A 684 9.50 -15.22 -12.70
C LEU A 684 9.30 -13.91 -13.49
N VAL A 685 8.18 -13.84 -14.22
CA VAL A 685 7.80 -12.66 -15.00
C VAL A 685 7.11 -11.64 -14.08
N PRO A 686 7.40 -10.33 -14.21
CA PRO A 686 6.77 -9.28 -13.40
C PRO A 686 5.24 -9.35 -13.36
N LEU A 687 4.67 -9.07 -12.18
CA LEU A 687 3.24 -9.18 -11.90
C LEU A 687 2.37 -8.45 -12.91
N ASP A 688 2.65 -7.16 -13.18
CA ASP A 688 1.86 -6.34 -14.11
C ASP A 688 1.70 -7.00 -15.49
N VAL A 689 2.78 -7.53 -16.06
CA VAL A 689 2.76 -8.17 -17.39
C VAL A 689 1.92 -9.44 -17.39
N VAL A 690 1.96 -10.24 -16.33
CA VAL A 690 1.13 -11.46 -16.23
C VAL A 690 -0.33 -11.10 -15.97
N LEU A 691 -0.60 -10.07 -15.16
CA LEU A 691 -1.94 -9.63 -14.81
C LEU A 691 -2.65 -8.99 -16.01
N ASP A 692 -1.96 -8.17 -16.81
CA ASP A 692 -2.53 -7.56 -18.01
C ASP A 692 -2.80 -8.60 -19.11
N LEU A 693 -1.87 -9.52 -19.38
CA LEU A 693 -2.12 -10.65 -20.29
C LEU A 693 -3.32 -11.51 -19.85
N LEU A 694 -3.56 -11.64 -18.53
CA LEU A 694 -4.75 -12.30 -18.00
C LEU A 694 -6.02 -11.46 -18.23
N LYS A 695 -6.02 -10.15 -17.94
CA LYS A 695 -7.18 -9.25 -18.22
C LYS A 695 -7.58 -9.32 -19.70
N GLU A 696 -6.59 -9.12 -20.58
CA GLU A 696 -6.74 -9.14 -22.05
C GLU A 696 -7.36 -10.48 -22.50
N ALA A 697 -6.77 -11.61 -22.09
CA ALA A 697 -7.23 -12.95 -22.48
C ALA A 697 -8.56 -13.38 -21.83
N MET A 698 -8.91 -12.84 -20.66
CA MET A 698 -10.19 -13.08 -20.00
C MET A 698 -11.32 -12.33 -20.70
N VAL A 699 -11.20 -11.01 -20.87
CA VAL A 699 -12.25 -10.18 -21.50
C VAL A 699 -12.52 -10.62 -22.93
N ALA A 700 -11.47 -10.94 -23.72
CA ALA A 700 -11.61 -11.47 -25.07
C ALA A 700 -12.42 -12.79 -25.18
N LYS A 701 -12.57 -13.54 -24.06
CA LYS A 701 -13.31 -14.81 -24.00
C LYS A 701 -14.60 -14.73 -23.18
N ALA A 702 -14.93 -13.57 -22.60
CA ALA A 702 -16.09 -13.39 -21.70
C ALA A 702 -17.47 -13.77 -22.28
N PRO A 703 -17.78 -13.55 -23.58
CA PRO A 703 -19.06 -13.94 -24.16
C PRO A 703 -19.30 -15.45 -24.23
N GLY A 704 -18.23 -16.27 -24.26
CA GLY A 704 -18.32 -17.73 -24.39
C GLY A 704 -18.11 -18.53 -23.10
N SER A 705 -17.79 -17.86 -21.98
CA SER A 705 -17.29 -18.51 -20.77
C SER A 705 -18.31 -18.53 -19.61
N LYS A 706 -18.44 -19.67 -18.91
CA LYS A 706 -19.16 -19.78 -17.63
C LYS A 706 -18.31 -19.42 -16.40
N GLY A 707 -17.00 -19.28 -16.58
CA GLY A 707 -16.02 -19.13 -15.50
C GLY A 707 -14.63 -19.52 -15.97
N TYR A 708 -13.59 -19.13 -15.24
CA TYR A 708 -12.20 -19.28 -15.68
C TYR A 708 -11.39 -20.16 -14.74
N LEU A 709 -10.53 -20.99 -15.33
CA LEU A 709 -9.51 -21.78 -14.66
C LEU A 709 -8.16 -21.13 -14.95
N ILE A 710 -7.60 -20.41 -13.98
CA ILE A 710 -6.32 -19.74 -14.13
C ILE A 710 -5.21 -20.70 -13.65
N ASP A 711 -4.43 -21.25 -14.57
CA ASP A 711 -3.40 -22.26 -14.30
C ASP A 711 -2.00 -21.65 -14.23
N GLY A 712 -1.24 -22.07 -13.22
CA GLY A 712 0.12 -21.56 -12.99
C GLY A 712 0.16 -20.11 -12.51
N TYR A 713 -0.93 -19.64 -11.90
CA TYR A 713 -1.10 -18.33 -11.27
C TYR A 713 -2.22 -18.44 -10.22
N PRO A 714 -2.14 -17.70 -9.08
CA PRO A 714 -1.02 -16.87 -8.64
C PRO A 714 0.18 -17.70 -8.16
N ARG A 715 1.39 -17.17 -8.32
CA ARG A 715 2.66 -17.83 -7.90
C ARG A 715 3.27 -17.25 -6.64
N GLU A 716 3.03 -15.97 -6.40
CA GLU A 716 3.32 -15.25 -5.17
C GLU A 716 2.00 -14.71 -4.61
N LEU A 717 1.98 -14.38 -3.32
CA LEU A 717 0.79 -13.90 -2.62
C LEU A 717 0.21 -12.62 -3.25
N GLU A 718 1.07 -11.64 -3.56
CA GLU A 718 0.67 -10.35 -4.12
C GLU A 718 -0.11 -10.51 -5.43
N GLN A 719 0.26 -11.49 -6.26
CA GLN A 719 -0.42 -11.76 -7.53
C GLN A 719 -1.90 -12.12 -7.31
N GLY A 720 -2.19 -12.96 -6.30
CA GLY A 720 -3.55 -13.37 -5.97
C GLY A 720 -4.37 -12.20 -5.44
N ALA A 721 -3.84 -11.49 -4.44
CA ALA A 721 -4.51 -10.34 -3.84
C ALA A 721 -4.78 -9.22 -4.87
N ARG A 722 -3.83 -8.95 -5.76
CA ARG A 722 -3.95 -7.92 -6.80
C ARG A 722 -4.91 -8.31 -7.91
N PHE A 723 -4.98 -9.59 -8.30
CA PHE A 723 -6.02 -10.09 -9.20
C PHE A 723 -7.42 -9.93 -8.58
N GLU A 724 -7.60 -10.32 -7.31
CA GLU A 724 -8.90 -10.20 -6.63
C GLU A 724 -9.35 -8.73 -6.49
N LYS A 725 -8.41 -7.80 -6.34
CA LYS A 725 -8.67 -6.34 -6.30
C LYS A 725 -8.94 -5.71 -7.68
N GLU A 726 -8.16 -6.06 -8.71
CA GLU A 726 -8.23 -5.40 -10.03
C GLU A 726 -9.21 -6.06 -11.03
N ILE A 727 -9.65 -7.30 -10.80
CA ILE A 727 -10.49 -8.05 -11.75
C ILE A 727 -11.79 -8.50 -11.08
N THR A 728 -11.75 -9.54 -10.27
CA THR A 728 -12.86 -10.05 -9.44
C THR A 728 -12.33 -11.10 -8.45
N PRO A 729 -12.94 -11.28 -7.26
CA PRO A 729 -12.51 -12.30 -6.30
C PRO A 729 -12.50 -13.73 -6.83
N ALA A 730 -11.58 -14.56 -6.32
CA ALA A 730 -11.49 -15.97 -6.63
C ALA A 730 -12.53 -16.77 -5.81
N ARG A 731 -13.30 -17.63 -6.50
CA ARG A 731 -14.33 -18.48 -5.92
C ARG A 731 -13.73 -19.55 -4.99
N CYS A 732 -12.58 -20.08 -5.38
CA CYS A 732 -11.72 -21.00 -4.62
C CYS A 732 -10.34 -21.12 -5.29
N VAL A 733 -9.42 -21.82 -4.60
CA VAL A 733 -8.14 -22.29 -5.15
C VAL A 733 -8.15 -23.83 -5.18
N LEU A 734 -8.10 -24.42 -6.38
CA LEU A 734 -7.86 -25.85 -6.56
C LEU A 734 -6.35 -26.11 -6.41
N TYR A 735 -5.94 -26.72 -5.30
CA TYR A 735 -4.54 -27.10 -5.05
C TYR A 735 -4.33 -28.59 -5.28
N PHE A 736 -3.53 -28.94 -6.29
CA PHE A 736 -3.15 -30.33 -6.59
C PHE A 736 -1.88 -30.71 -5.83
N ASP A 737 -2.08 -31.46 -4.74
CA ASP A 737 -1.09 -31.87 -3.76
C ASP A 737 -0.41 -33.17 -4.19
N VAL A 738 0.91 -33.12 -4.41
CA VAL A 738 1.72 -34.22 -4.99
C VAL A 738 3.14 -34.15 -4.41
N SER A 739 3.74 -35.31 -4.14
CA SER A 739 5.14 -35.41 -3.73
C SER A 739 6.13 -35.00 -4.84
N ASP A 740 7.26 -34.41 -4.44
CA ASP A 740 8.37 -34.04 -5.33
C ASP A 740 8.88 -35.24 -6.17
N ASP A 741 8.81 -36.44 -5.59
CA ASP A 741 9.17 -37.70 -6.21
C ASP A 741 8.26 -38.02 -7.41
N THR A 742 6.93 -37.94 -7.22
CA THR A 742 5.95 -38.14 -8.29
C THR A 742 5.98 -37.00 -9.30
N MET A 743 6.14 -35.75 -8.86
CA MET A 743 6.30 -34.59 -9.74
C MET A 743 7.53 -34.72 -10.65
N THR A 744 8.69 -35.11 -10.08
CA THR A 744 9.94 -35.33 -10.84
C THR A 744 9.77 -36.44 -11.86
N LYS A 745 9.17 -37.58 -11.49
CA LYS A 745 8.89 -38.70 -12.41
C LYS A 745 7.99 -38.26 -13.58
N ARG A 746 6.93 -37.50 -13.29
CA ARG A 746 6.00 -36.96 -14.30
C ARG A 746 6.68 -35.95 -15.24
N LEU A 747 7.57 -35.08 -14.73
CA LEU A 747 8.31 -34.11 -15.54
C LEU A 747 9.34 -34.77 -16.46
N LEU A 748 10.09 -35.77 -15.98
CA LEU A 748 11.06 -36.50 -16.80
C LEU A 748 10.36 -37.29 -17.93
N GLY A 749 9.21 -37.92 -17.64
CA GLY A 749 8.38 -38.56 -18.66
C GLY A 749 7.81 -37.57 -19.70
N ARG A 750 7.50 -36.33 -19.27
CA ARG A 750 7.05 -35.25 -20.15
C ARG A 750 8.15 -34.75 -21.09
N ALA A 751 9.39 -34.61 -20.61
CA ALA A 751 10.52 -34.17 -21.43
C ALA A 751 10.74 -35.12 -22.63
N ALA A 752 10.65 -36.43 -22.39
CA ALA A 752 10.79 -37.47 -23.41
C ALA A 752 9.64 -37.53 -24.44
N THR A 753 8.51 -36.86 -24.20
CA THR A 753 7.27 -37.04 -25.00
C THR A 753 6.69 -35.75 -25.61
N SER A 754 7.06 -34.57 -25.11
CA SER A 754 6.40 -33.29 -25.48
C SER A 754 7.32 -32.20 -26.05
N GLY A 755 8.60 -32.48 -26.26
CA GLY A 755 9.52 -31.56 -26.96
C GLY A 755 9.88 -30.27 -26.21
N ARG A 756 9.58 -30.18 -24.91
CA ARG A 756 9.93 -29.03 -24.07
C ARG A 756 11.42 -28.99 -23.75
N ALA A 757 12.16 -28.13 -24.46
CA ALA A 757 13.61 -27.94 -24.30
C ALA A 757 14.02 -27.46 -22.89
N ASP A 758 13.08 -26.91 -22.11
CA ASP A 758 13.27 -26.37 -20.78
C ASP A 758 13.08 -27.38 -19.63
N ASP A 759 12.46 -28.54 -19.86
CA ASP A 759 12.20 -29.56 -18.81
C ASP A 759 13.42 -30.49 -18.58
N ASN A 760 14.59 -29.89 -18.29
CA ASN A 760 15.84 -30.59 -17.90
C ASN A 760 16.01 -30.69 -16.37
N GLU A 761 16.82 -31.64 -15.88
CA GLU A 761 16.93 -31.96 -14.44
C GLU A 761 17.30 -30.76 -13.54
N ALA A 762 18.22 -29.90 -13.98
CA ALA A 762 18.60 -28.69 -13.24
C ALA A 762 17.45 -27.68 -13.16
N THR A 763 16.66 -27.57 -14.22
CA THR A 763 15.49 -26.69 -14.29
C THR A 763 14.30 -27.27 -13.51
N ILE A 764 14.12 -28.59 -13.50
CA ILE A 764 13.15 -29.29 -12.64
C ILE A 764 13.45 -29.01 -11.16
N LYS A 765 14.70 -29.16 -10.73
CA LYS A 765 15.13 -28.87 -9.34
C LYS A 765 14.90 -27.40 -8.97
N LYS A 766 15.20 -26.45 -9.85
CA LYS A 766 14.85 -25.02 -9.65
C LYS A 766 13.33 -24.83 -9.50
N ARG A 767 12.53 -25.39 -10.42
CA ARG A 767 11.06 -25.22 -10.43
C ARG A 767 10.38 -25.81 -9.19
N LEU A 768 10.87 -26.93 -8.65
CA LEU A 768 10.41 -27.48 -7.38
C LEU A 768 10.77 -26.56 -6.21
N LYS A 769 12.02 -26.09 -6.14
CA LYS A 769 12.44 -25.13 -5.10
C LYS A 769 11.61 -23.84 -5.13
N THR A 770 11.40 -23.24 -6.30
CA THR A 770 10.58 -22.03 -6.45
C THR A 770 9.12 -22.26 -6.03
N PHE A 771 8.55 -23.43 -6.33
CA PHE A 771 7.20 -23.77 -5.87
C PHE A 771 7.12 -23.79 -4.33
N HIS A 772 8.05 -24.47 -3.67
CA HIS A 772 8.08 -24.55 -2.19
C HIS A 772 8.40 -23.23 -1.52
N ASP A 773 9.41 -22.49 -2.01
CA ASP A 773 9.85 -21.21 -1.45
C ASP A 773 8.79 -20.10 -1.60
N VAL A 774 8.06 -20.07 -2.73
CA VAL A 774 7.30 -18.88 -3.17
C VAL A 774 5.80 -19.13 -3.31
N THR A 775 5.38 -20.32 -3.76
CA THR A 775 3.97 -20.64 -4.04
C THR A 775 3.26 -21.31 -2.85
N THR A 776 3.95 -22.01 -1.96
CA THR A 776 3.34 -22.55 -0.73
C THR A 776 2.69 -21.47 0.17
N PRO A 777 3.26 -20.26 0.36
CA PRO A 777 2.59 -19.16 1.07
C PRO A 777 1.22 -18.76 0.50
N VAL A 778 0.99 -18.92 -0.80
CA VAL A 778 -0.32 -18.69 -1.45
C VAL A 778 -1.36 -19.68 -0.94
N ILE A 779 -0.97 -20.95 -0.80
CA ILE A 779 -1.82 -22.04 -0.32
C ILE A 779 -2.28 -21.74 1.10
N ASP A 780 -1.35 -21.39 2.00
CA ASP A 780 -1.66 -21.06 3.40
C ASP A 780 -2.50 -19.78 3.56
N TYR A 781 -2.36 -18.81 2.66
CA TYR A 781 -3.21 -17.60 2.65
C TYR A 781 -4.67 -17.95 2.31
N TYR A 782 -4.90 -18.62 1.18
CA TYR A 782 -6.26 -18.99 0.78
C TYR A 782 -6.90 -20.05 1.69
N LYS A 783 -6.09 -20.87 2.37
CA LYS A 783 -6.53 -21.78 3.44
C LYS A 783 -7.09 -21.06 4.66
N LYS A 784 -6.50 -19.92 5.05
CA LYS A 784 -7.02 -19.08 6.16
C LYS A 784 -8.33 -18.36 5.80
N GLN A 785 -8.67 -18.25 4.52
CA GLN A 785 -9.93 -17.70 4.01
C GLN A 785 -11.00 -18.78 3.73
N ASP A 786 -10.75 -20.05 4.07
CA ASP A 786 -11.58 -21.22 3.72
C ASP A 786 -11.85 -21.38 2.20
N LYS A 787 -11.02 -20.75 1.35
CA LYS A 787 -11.09 -20.80 -0.12
C LYS A 787 -10.30 -21.98 -0.72
N LEU A 788 -9.59 -22.79 0.07
CA LEU A 788 -8.67 -23.83 -0.44
C LEU A 788 -9.35 -25.20 -0.63
N CYS A 789 -9.51 -25.61 -1.89
CA CYS A 789 -9.87 -26.98 -2.26
C CYS A 789 -8.59 -27.81 -2.51
N GLN A 790 -8.09 -28.49 -1.48
CA GLN A 790 -6.91 -29.38 -1.57
C GLN A 790 -7.29 -30.75 -2.13
N ILE A 791 -6.59 -31.19 -3.18
CA ILE A 791 -6.84 -32.43 -3.93
C ILE A 791 -5.59 -33.32 -3.88
N THR A 792 -5.70 -34.55 -3.36
CA THR A 792 -4.58 -35.50 -3.30
C THR A 792 -4.35 -36.11 -4.68
N ALA A 793 -3.26 -35.71 -5.35
CA ALA A 793 -3.06 -35.90 -6.79
C ALA A 793 -1.97 -36.93 -7.17
N GLU A 794 -1.74 -37.92 -6.29
CA GLU A 794 -0.86 -39.08 -6.54
C GLU A 794 -1.48 -40.14 -7.47
N GLY A 795 -2.81 -40.32 -7.44
CA GLY A 795 -3.53 -41.41 -8.13
C GLY A 795 -3.68 -41.27 -9.65
N SER A 796 -4.60 -42.04 -10.24
CA SER A 796 -4.94 -41.94 -11.67
C SER A 796 -5.73 -40.67 -12.00
N VAL A 797 -5.72 -40.26 -13.27
CA VAL A 797 -6.34 -39.00 -13.72
C VAL A 797 -7.83 -38.93 -13.38
N ASP A 798 -8.56 -40.05 -13.45
CA ASP A 798 -9.99 -40.11 -13.17
C ASP A 798 -10.32 -40.16 -11.66
N GLU A 799 -9.48 -40.80 -10.85
CA GLU A 799 -9.60 -40.75 -9.38
C GLU A 799 -9.34 -39.33 -8.83
N ILE A 800 -8.38 -38.63 -9.43
CA ILE A 800 -8.08 -37.22 -9.13
C ILE A 800 -9.23 -36.33 -9.61
N PHE A 801 -9.74 -36.54 -10.83
CA PHE A 801 -10.88 -35.76 -11.34
C PHE A 801 -12.11 -35.93 -10.45
N LYS A 802 -12.40 -37.15 -9.98
CA LYS A 802 -13.52 -37.41 -9.07
C LYS A 802 -13.42 -36.66 -7.72
N GLN A 803 -12.21 -36.38 -7.23
CA GLN A 803 -12.03 -35.47 -6.09
C GLN A 803 -12.36 -34.02 -6.47
N VAL A 804 -11.91 -33.55 -7.64
CA VAL A 804 -12.25 -32.21 -8.17
C VAL A 804 -13.76 -32.06 -8.35
N GLU A 805 -14.45 -33.08 -8.87
CA GLU A 805 -15.92 -33.09 -8.99
C GLU A 805 -16.61 -32.90 -7.64
N ASN A 806 -16.16 -33.62 -6.60
CA ASN A 806 -16.71 -33.50 -5.25
C ASN A 806 -16.56 -32.10 -4.63
N GLU A 807 -15.51 -31.35 -5.02
CA GLU A 807 -15.31 -29.96 -4.59
C GLU A 807 -16.14 -28.98 -5.43
N LEU A 808 -16.08 -29.06 -6.76
CA LEU A 808 -16.78 -28.12 -7.64
C LEU A 808 -18.31 -28.28 -7.59
N ASP A 809 -18.82 -29.49 -7.39
CA ASP A 809 -20.26 -29.77 -7.25
C ASP A 809 -20.84 -29.24 -5.91
N LYS A 810 -20.00 -28.76 -4.97
CA LYS A 810 -20.46 -27.97 -3.80
C LYS A 810 -20.91 -26.58 -4.24
N PHE A 811 -20.08 -25.90 -5.03
CA PHE A 811 -20.36 -24.53 -5.48
C PHE A 811 -21.60 -24.48 -6.39
N ALA A 812 -21.81 -25.52 -7.21
CA ALA A 812 -23.02 -25.66 -8.01
C ALA A 812 -24.32 -25.84 -7.18
N LYS A 813 -24.24 -26.38 -5.96
CA LYS A 813 -25.38 -26.47 -5.02
C LYS A 813 -25.67 -25.14 -4.31
N LEU A 814 -24.71 -24.22 -4.31
CA LEU A 814 -24.79 -22.88 -3.72
C LEU A 814 -24.84 -21.77 -4.81
N ASP A 815 -25.30 -22.12 -6.01
CA ASP A 815 -25.59 -21.17 -7.08
C ASP A 815 -26.79 -20.28 -6.70
N PRO A 816 -26.63 -18.93 -6.61
CA PRO A 816 -27.74 -18.02 -6.33
C PRO A 816 -28.67 -17.80 -7.53
N THR A 817 -28.33 -18.25 -8.74
CA THR A 817 -29.09 -17.96 -9.97
C THR A 817 -30.58 -18.32 -9.86
N PRO A 818 -31.00 -19.45 -9.24
CA PRO A 818 -32.43 -19.75 -9.04
C PRO A 818 -33.15 -18.79 -8.06
N LEU A 819 -32.42 -18.02 -7.26
CA LEU A 819 -32.97 -17.04 -6.30
C LEU A 819 -33.07 -15.62 -6.87
N LYS A 820 -32.33 -15.29 -7.94
CA LYS A 820 -32.32 -13.95 -8.55
C LYS A 820 -33.74 -13.59 -9.04
N GLY A 821 -34.29 -12.49 -8.53
CA GLY A 821 -35.66 -12.07 -8.81
C GLY A 821 -36.74 -12.66 -7.89
N SER A 822 -36.35 -13.38 -6.82
CA SER A 822 -37.30 -13.73 -5.75
C SER A 822 -37.73 -12.47 -4.99
N HIS A 823 -39.02 -12.35 -4.69
CA HIS A 823 -39.53 -11.36 -3.74
C HIS A 823 -38.90 -11.61 -2.35
N VAL A 824 -38.11 -10.66 -1.83
CA VAL A 824 -37.46 -10.77 -0.51
C VAL A 824 -37.79 -9.55 0.33
N VAL A 825 -38.21 -9.80 1.57
CA VAL A 825 -38.53 -8.79 2.57
C VAL A 825 -37.73 -9.10 3.84
N PHE A 826 -36.89 -8.15 4.26
CA PHE A 826 -36.22 -8.23 5.57
C PHE A 826 -37.19 -7.81 6.68
N VAL A 827 -37.10 -8.47 7.84
CA VAL A 827 -37.98 -8.23 8.99
C VAL A 827 -37.14 -7.87 10.21
N CYS A 828 -37.19 -6.59 10.57
CA CYS A 828 -36.33 -5.93 11.56
C CYS A 828 -37.13 -5.38 12.76
N GLY A 829 -36.43 -4.95 13.80
CA GLY A 829 -36.99 -4.53 15.11
C GLY A 829 -36.42 -5.35 16.26
N GLY A 830 -36.49 -4.84 17.50
CA GLY A 830 -35.78 -5.41 18.64
C GLY A 830 -36.28 -6.78 19.13
N PRO A 831 -35.62 -7.40 20.12
CA PRO A 831 -36.07 -8.67 20.70
C PRO A 831 -37.43 -8.48 21.41
N GLY A 832 -38.43 -9.31 21.12
CA GLY A 832 -39.78 -9.17 21.71
C GLY A 832 -40.76 -8.28 20.94
N SER A 833 -40.30 -7.58 19.89
CA SER A 833 -41.15 -6.75 18.99
C SER A 833 -42.33 -7.49 18.32
N GLY A 834 -42.27 -8.81 18.20
CA GLY A 834 -43.37 -9.64 17.65
C GLY A 834 -43.13 -10.21 16.24
N LYS A 835 -42.01 -9.84 15.58
CA LYS A 835 -41.63 -10.25 14.20
C LYS A 835 -42.11 -11.65 13.78
N GLY A 836 -41.55 -12.73 14.36
CA GLY A 836 -41.87 -14.10 13.95
C GLY A 836 -43.36 -14.47 14.05
N THR A 837 -44.10 -13.90 15.01
CA THR A 837 -45.56 -14.10 15.10
C THR A 837 -46.30 -13.40 13.96
N GLN A 838 -45.81 -12.25 13.52
CA GLN A 838 -46.33 -11.55 12.33
C GLN A 838 -45.88 -12.25 11.04
N CYS A 839 -44.65 -12.75 10.95
CA CYS A 839 -44.19 -13.56 9.81
C CYS A 839 -45.06 -14.80 9.60
N ALA A 840 -45.47 -15.50 10.67
CA ALA A 840 -46.41 -16.61 10.58
C ALA A 840 -47.79 -16.19 10.01
N LYS A 841 -48.34 -15.06 10.47
CA LYS A 841 -49.61 -14.48 9.96
C LYS A 841 -49.50 -14.04 8.48
N ILE A 842 -48.34 -13.53 8.06
CA ILE A 842 -48.07 -13.12 6.66
C ILE A 842 -47.89 -14.37 5.77
N LEU A 843 -47.19 -15.40 6.25
CA LEU A 843 -47.06 -16.71 5.59
C LEU A 843 -48.43 -17.34 5.32
N GLU A 844 -49.28 -17.43 6.35
CA GLU A 844 -50.63 -18.00 6.23
C GLU A 844 -51.50 -17.24 5.22
N LYS A 845 -51.46 -15.90 5.26
CA LYS A 845 -52.34 -15.06 4.42
C LYS A 845 -51.86 -14.91 2.97
N TYR A 846 -50.55 -14.89 2.71
CA TYR A 846 -50.00 -14.52 1.40
C TYR A 846 -49.15 -15.62 0.73
N GLY A 847 -48.75 -16.67 1.45
CA GLY A 847 -47.97 -17.78 0.90
C GLY A 847 -46.46 -17.51 0.74
N TYR A 848 -45.92 -16.60 1.56
CA TYR A 848 -44.48 -16.38 1.69
C TYR A 848 -43.83 -17.49 2.54
N THR A 849 -42.56 -17.79 2.30
CA THR A 849 -41.75 -18.63 3.19
C THR A 849 -41.09 -17.78 4.27
N HIS A 850 -41.31 -18.09 5.55
CA HIS A 850 -40.61 -17.47 6.68
C HIS A 850 -39.31 -18.22 6.95
N LEU A 851 -38.18 -17.50 6.94
CA LEU A 851 -36.86 -18.00 7.33
C LEU A 851 -36.34 -17.14 8.48
N SER A 852 -36.17 -17.74 9.66
CA SER A 852 -35.61 -17.08 10.84
C SER A 852 -34.14 -17.46 10.97
N SER A 853 -33.24 -16.48 10.94
CA SER A 853 -31.79 -16.72 11.07
C SER A 853 -31.46 -17.49 12.35
N GLY A 854 -32.13 -17.14 13.46
CA GLY A 854 -31.95 -17.81 14.74
C GLY A 854 -32.47 -19.24 14.79
N ASP A 855 -33.46 -19.60 13.99
CA ASP A 855 -34.00 -20.98 13.95
C ASP A 855 -33.20 -21.88 13.00
N LEU A 856 -32.67 -21.33 11.89
CA LEU A 856 -31.68 -22.03 11.07
C LEU A 856 -30.42 -22.37 11.87
N LEU A 857 -29.89 -21.41 12.64
CA LEU A 857 -28.76 -21.64 13.54
C LEU A 857 -29.05 -22.70 14.62
N ARG A 858 -30.25 -22.69 15.22
CA ARG A 858 -30.66 -23.74 16.18
C ARG A 858 -30.78 -25.12 15.53
N ALA A 859 -31.32 -25.21 14.31
CA ALA A 859 -31.43 -26.46 13.56
C ALA A 859 -30.06 -27.02 13.18
N GLU A 860 -29.13 -26.16 12.76
CA GLU A 860 -27.76 -26.54 12.44
C GLU A 860 -27.01 -27.06 13.68
N VAL A 861 -27.12 -26.40 14.84
CA VAL A 861 -26.60 -26.91 16.13
C VAL A 861 -27.22 -28.28 16.47
N ALA A 862 -28.54 -28.41 16.37
CA ALA A 862 -29.26 -29.65 16.68
C ALA A 862 -28.92 -30.82 15.74
N SER A 863 -28.40 -30.55 14.54
CA SER A 863 -27.94 -31.59 13.60
C SER A 863 -26.69 -32.34 14.07
N GLY A 864 -25.89 -31.75 14.97
CA GLY A 864 -24.59 -32.28 15.40
C GLY A 864 -23.49 -32.23 14.33
N SER A 865 -23.69 -31.49 13.23
CA SER A 865 -22.70 -31.30 12.17
C SER A 865 -21.41 -30.62 12.69
N PRO A 866 -20.29 -30.65 11.92
CA PRO A 866 -19.09 -29.89 12.27
C PRO A 866 -19.37 -28.37 12.43
N ARG A 867 -20.18 -27.80 11.53
CA ARG A 867 -20.63 -26.40 11.55
C ARG A 867 -21.48 -26.14 12.81
N GLY A 868 -22.44 -27.01 13.11
CA GLY A 868 -23.28 -26.94 14.31
C GLY A 868 -22.52 -26.97 15.63
N LYS A 869 -21.44 -27.77 15.73
CA LYS A 869 -20.58 -27.81 16.93
C LYS A 869 -19.83 -26.49 17.16
N THR A 870 -19.34 -25.86 16.10
CA THR A 870 -18.72 -24.53 16.17
C THR A 870 -19.75 -23.46 16.56
N LEU A 871 -20.94 -23.50 15.95
CA LEU A 871 -22.03 -22.58 16.24
C LEU A 871 -22.50 -22.64 17.70
N GLN A 872 -22.60 -23.84 18.28
CA GLN A 872 -23.05 -24.02 19.66
C GLN A 872 -22.25 -23.14 20.63
N ALA A 873 -20.91 -23.18 20.54
CA ALA A 873 -20.04 -22.43 21.44
C ALA A 873 -20.18 -20.90 21.27
N VAL A 874 -20.44 -20.40 20.06
CA VAL A 874 -20.69 -18.96 19.80
C VAL A 874 -22.04 -18.54 20.39
N MET A 875 -23.09 -19.33 20.13
CA MET A 875 -24.45 -19.05 20.61
C MET A 875 -24.54 -19.10 22.15
N GLU A 876 -23.83 -20.01 22.81
CA GLU A 876 -23.77 -20.12 24.28
C GLU A 876 -23.11 -18.89 24.94
N ARG A 877 -22.22 -18.17 24.24
CA ARG A 877 -21.63 -16.90 24.72
C ARG A 877 -22.51 -15.68 24.45
N GLY A 878 -23.58 -15.82 23.67
CA GLY A 878 -24.43 -14.71 23.23
C GLY A 878 -23.80 -13.81 22.17
N GLU A 879 -22.73 -14.28 21.51
CA GLU A 879 -22.05 -13.58 20.42
C GLU A 879 -22.85 -13.65 19.11
N LEU A 880 -22.53 -12.76 18.17
CA LEU A 880 -23.03 -12.85 16.79
C LEU A 880 -22.26 -13.93 16.03
N VAL A 881 -22.97 -14.68 15.20
CA VAL A 881 -22.40 -15.68 14.30
C VAL A 881 -21.86 -14.98 13.05
N THR A 882 -20.76 -15.48 12.48
CA THR A 882 -20.13 -14.90 11.29
C THR A 882 -21.10 -14.77 10.11
N LEU A 883 -20.95 -13.65 9.41
CA LEU A 883 -21.67 -13.27 8.20
C LEU A 883 -21.80 -14.41 7.19
N GLU A 884 -20.69 -15.05 6.84
CA GLU A 884 -20.60 -16.19 5.93
C GLU A 884 -21.55 -17.31 6.35
N THR A 885 -21.47 -17.76 7.61
CA THR A 885 -22.24 -18.90 8.11
C THR A 885 -23.75 -18.62 8.10
N VAL A 886 -24.16 -17.39 8.40
CA VAL A 886 -25.58 -17.00 8.37
C VAL A 886 -26.08 -16.86 6.92
N LEU A 887 -25.26 -16.30 6.03
CA LEU A 887 -25.59 -16.12 4.62
C LEU A 887 -25.69 -17.47 3.89
N GLU A 888 -24.79 -18.41 4.16
CA GLU A 888 -24.88 -19.80 3.67
C GLU A 888 -26.16 -20.48 4.13
N LEU A 889 -26.45 -20.48 5.44
CA LEU A 889 -27.65 -21.12 6.00
C LEU A 889 -28.94 -20.54 5.40
N LEU A 890 -29.00 -19.22 5.20
CA LEU A 890 -30.13 -18.57 4.50
C LEU A 890 -30.21 -19.04 3.04
N LYS A 891 -29.09 -19.08 2.32
CA LYS A 891 -29.01 -19.48 0.91
C LYS A 891 -29.42 -20.93 0.69
N GLU A 892 -28.96 -21.85 1.53
CA GLU A 892 -29.36 -23.26 1.56
C GLU A 892 -30.87 -23.41 1.79
N ALA A 893 -31.41 -22.69 2.79
CA ALA A 893 -32.84 -22.74 3.12
C ALA A 893 -33.73 -22.10 2.04
N MET A 894 -33.26 -21.03 1.38
CA MET A 894 -33.96 -20.41 0.25
C MET A 894 -33.96 -21.33 -0.98
N LEU A 895 -32.81 -21.90 -1.36
CA LEU A 895 -32.71 -22.83 -2.50
C LEU A 895 -33.57 -24.09 -2.29
N ALA A 896 -33.67 -24.59 -1.05
CA ALA A 896 -34.54 -25.70 -0.67
C ALA A 896 -36.06 -25.36 -0.71
N LYS A 897 -36.44 -24.09 -0.97
CA LYS A 897 -37.84 -23.63 -0.93
C LYS A 897 -38.29 -22.76 -2.11
N VAL A 898 -37.38 -22.26 -2.94
CA VAL A 898 -37.70 -21.29 -4.01
C VAL A 898 -38.77 -21.77 -5.00
N LYS A 899 -38.87 -23.08 -5.26
CA LYS A 899 -39.89 -23.66 -6.16
C LYS A 899 -41.31 -23.65 -5.59
N ASP A 900 -41.43 -23.63 -4.27
CA ASP A 900 -42.70 -23.74 -3.55
C ASP A 900 -43.14 -22.40 -2.91
N SER A 901 -42.31 -21.35 -3.06
CA SER A 901 -42.43 -20.07 -2.36
C SER A 901 -42.93 -18.95 -3.28
N LYS A 902 -43.78 -18.05 -2.76
CA LYS A 902 -44.12 -16.79 -3.44
C LYS A 902 -43.20 -15.62 -3.09
N GLY A 903 -42.28 -15.82 -2.17
CA GLY A 903 -41.39 -14.79 -1.63
C GLY A 903 -40.91 -15.13 -0.23
N PHE A 904 -39.83 -14.51 0.23
CA PHE A 904 -39.17 -14.83 1.50
C PHE A 904 -39.30 -13.70 2.53
N LEU A 905 -39.73 -14.05 3.74
CA LEU A 905 -39.68 -13.20 4.92
C LEU A 905 -38.47 -13.61 5.74
N ILE A 906 -37.44 -12.77 5.77
CA ILE A 906 -36.17 -13.04 6.44
C ILE A 906 -36.19 -12.35 7.81
N ASP A 907 -36.32 -13.14 8.88
CA ASP A 907 -36.55 -12.66 10.25
C ASP A 907 -35.28 -12.71 11.10
N GLY A 908 -34.98 -11.60 11.77
CA GLY A 908 -33.81 -11.45 12.62
C GLY A 908 -32.50 -11.35 11.83
N TYR A 909 -32.59 -10.91 10.58
CA TYR A 909 -31.48 -10.63 9.65
C TYR A 909 -31.98 -9.64 8.58
N PRO A 910 -31.12 -8.72 8.08
CA PRO A 910 -29.77 -8.43 8.54
C PRO A 910 -29.76 -7.78 9.94
N ARG A 911 -28.66 -8.01 10.68
CA ARG A 911 -28.40 -7.43 12.02
C ARG A 911 -27.32 -6.36 12.03
N GLU A 912 -26.49 -6.38 11.00
CA GLU A 912 -25.38 -5.46 10.71
C GLU A 912 -25.59 -4.96 9.27
N LEU A 913 -24.97 -3.83 8.92
CA LEU A 913 -25.14 -3.26 7.58
C LEU A 913 -24.58 -4.20 6.48
N GLU A 914 -23.35 -4.70 6.68
CA GLU A 914 -22.66 -5.58 5.74
C GLU A 914 -23.47 -6.86 5.42
N GLN A 915 -24.20 -7.41 6.41
CA GLN A 915 -25.11 -8.53 6.20
C GLN A 915 -26.19 -8.22 5.16
N GLY A 916 -26.74 -7.00 5.16
CA GLY A 916 -27.71 -6.57 4.16
C GLY A 916 -27.07 -6.44 2.77
N GLU A 917 -25.96 -5.72 2.69
CA GLU A 917 -25.29 -5.42 1.42
C GLU A 917 -24.77 -6.68 0.72
N ARG A 918 -24.15 -7.61 1.47
CA ARG A 918 -23.71 -8.92 0.98
C ARG A 918 -24.88 -9.79 0.50
N PHE A 919 -26.01 -9.77 1.21
CA PHE A 919 -27.20 -10.51 0.77
C PHE A 919 -27.76 -9.94 -0.55
N GLU A 920 -27.89 -8.62 -0.67
CA GLU A 920 -28.42 -8.00 -1.89
C GLU A 920 -27.53 -8.28 -3.11
N SER A 921 -26.21 -8.30 -2.95
CA SER A 921 -25.27 -8.66 -4.02
C SER A 921 -25.21 -10.17 -4.31
N GLU A 922 -24.93 -11.00 -3.31
CA GLU A 922 -24.68 -12.44 -3.51
C GLU A 922 -25.95 -13.24 -3.80
N ILE A 923 -27.11 -12.82 -3.28
CA ILE A 923 -28.38 -13.55 -3.40
C ILE A 923 -29.33 -12.75 -4.29
N THR A 924 -30.09 -11.80 -3.76
CA THR A 924 -31.00 -10.93 -4.53
C THR A 924 -31.34 -9.70 -3.71
N PRO A 925 -31.55 -8.51 -4.32
CA PRO A 925 -31.98 -7.32 -3.60
C PRO A 925 -33.28 -7.54 -2.82
N ALA A 926 -33.41 -6.90 -1.66
CA ALA A 926 -34.64 -6.87 -0.90
C ALA A 926 -35.56 -5.74 -1.39
N GLU A 927 -36.85 -6.04 -1.49
CA GLU A 927 -37.86 -5.11 -1.99
C GLU A 927 -38.21 -4.05 -0.94
N CYS A 928 -38.27 -4.46 0.34
CA CYS A 928 -38.48 -3.57 1.47
C CYS A 928 -37.97 -4.18 2.78
N VAL A 929 -37.91 -3.34 3.82
CA VAL A 929 -37.59 -3.75 5.20
C VAL A 929 -38.78 -3.41 6.10
N LEU A 930 -39.42 -4.43 6.68
CA LEU A 930 -40.49 -4.23 7.66
C LEU A 930 -39.85 -4.06 9.05
N TYR A 931 -39.96 -2.86 9.61
CA TYR A 931 -39.43 -2.56 10.95
C TYR A 931 -40.55 -2.46 11.98
N PHE A 932 -40.52 -3.33 12.98
CA PHE A 932 -41.49 -3.35 14.07
C PHE A 932 -41.02 -2.47 15.24
N GLU A 933 -41.52 -1.23 15.25
CA GLU A 933 -41.26 -0.18 16.27
C GLU A 933 -42.01 -0.52 17.57
N VAL A 934 -41.26 -0.77 18.64
CA VAL A 934 -41.75 -1.12 19.99
C VAL A 934 -40.77 -0.59 21.03
N SER A 935 -41.28 -0.05 22.14
CA SER A 935 -40.53 0.41 23.32
C SER A 935 -39.79 -0.70 24.06
N ASP A 936 -38.72 -0.33 24.76
CA ASP A 936 -37.91 -1.23 25.59
C ASP A 936 -38.70 -1.84 26.75
N GLU A 937 -39.66 -1.11 27.31
CA GLU A 937 -40.58 -1.59 28.35
C GLU A 937 -41.45 -2.73 27.81
N THR A 938 -42.12 -2.52 26.67
CA THR A 938 -42.98 -3.53 26.03
C THR A 938 -42.16 -4.72 25.53
N MET A 939 -40.97 -4.49 24.95
CA MET A 939 -40.05 -5.55 24.55
C MET A 939 -39.57 -6.39 25.74
N THR A 940 -39.13 -5.75 26.83
CA THR A 940 -38.69 -6.42 28.06
C THR A 940 -39.83 -7.23 28.68
N ALA A 941 -41.04 -6.68 28.79
CA ALA A 941 -42.20 -7.37 29.33
C ALA A 941 -42.54 -8.64 28.54
N ARG A 942 -42.55 -8.56 27.21
CA ARG A 942 -42.81 -9.71 26.31
C ARG A 942 -41.72 -10.78 26.39
N LEU A 943 -40.45 -10.39 26.54
CA LEU A 943 -39.34 -11.34 26.70
C LEU A 943 -39.40 -12.07 28.04
N LEU A 944 -39.66 -11.34 29.13
CA LEU A 944 -39.82 -11.93 30.47
C LEU A 944 -41.03 -12.86 30.58
N ASP A 945 -42.09 -12.62 29.79
CA ASP A 945 -43.23 -13.54 29.74
C ASP A 945 -42.97 -14.77 28.86
N ARG A 946 -42.26 -14.60 27.72
CA ARG A 946 -41.79 -15.72 26.91
C ARG A 946 -40.86 -16.65 27.69
N ALA A 947 -39.99 -16.11 28.54
CA ALA A 947 -39.10 -16.91 29.38
C ALA A 947 -39.85 -17.94 30.26
N LYS A 948 -41.01 -17.54 30.81
CA LYS A 948 -41.86 -18.40 31.66
C LYS A 948 -42.61 -19.47 30.85
N THR A 949 -42.92 -19.18 29.59
CA THR A 949 -43.89 -19.95 28.77
C THR A 949 -43.24 -20.84 27.72
N SER A 950 -42.06 -20.47 27.19
CA SER A 950 -41.41 -21.16 26.06
C SER A 950 -40.11 -21.88 26.41
N GLY A 951 -39.70 -21.94 27.69
CA GLY A 951 -38.54 -22.72 28.15
C GLY A 951 -37.18 -22.29 27.56
N ARG A 952 -37.05 -21.05 27.08
CA ARG A 952 -35.80 -20.51 26.51
C ARG A 952 -34.82 -20.14 27.61
N ALA A 953 -33.74 -20.92 27.74
CA ALA A 953 -32.70 -20.72 28.75
C ALA A 953 -31.93 -19.39 28.60
N ASP A 954 -31.98 -18.76 27.42
CA ASP A 954 -31.32 -17.50 27.09
C ASP A 954 -32.15 -16.23 27.43
N ASP A 955 -33.46 -16.34 27.71
CA ASP A 955 -34.32 -15.19 27.98
C ASP A 955 -34.28 -14.75 29.48
N ASN A 956 -33.08 -14.56 30.04
CA ASN A 956 -32.87 -14.02 31.40
C ASN A 956 -32.61 -12.49 31.39
N GLU A 957 -32.81 -11.82 32.53
CA GLU A 957 -32.78 -10.34 32.63
C GLU A 957 -31.46 -9.69 32.16
N GLU A 958 -30.31 -10.30 32.46
CA GLU A 958 -29.00 -9.79 32.02
C GLU A 958 -28.84 -9.94 30.49
N THR A 959 -29.31 -11.06 29.94
CA THR A 959 -29.24 -11.37 28.51
C THR A 959 -30.24 -10.55 27.70
N ILE A 960 -31.41 -10.23 28.27
CA ILE A 960 -32.39 -9.30 27.70
C ILE A 960 -31.76 -7.90 27.56
N LYS A 961 -31.14 -7.37 28.63
CA LYS A 961 -30.46 -6.06 28.58
C LYS A 961 -29.33 -6.02 27.54
N LYS A 962 -28.51 -7.08 27.44
CA LYS A 962 -27.48 -7.20 26.39
C LYS A 962 -28.09 -7.20 24.99
N ARG A 963 -29.20 -7.92 24.77
CA ARG A 963 -29.85 -8.05 23.46
C ARG A 963 -30.62 -6.80 23.02
N LEU A 964 -31.14 -6.01 23.96
CA LEU A 964 -31.69 -4.68 23.68
C LEU A 964 -30.57 -3.71 23.28
N LYS A 965 -29.50 -3.62 24.07
CA LYS A 965 -28.32 -2.82 23.73
C LYS A 965 -27.74 -3.19 22.34
N THR A 966 -27.53 -4.47 22.07
CA THR A 966 -27.03 -4.97 20.77
C THR A 966 -27.96 -4.58 19.61
N PHE A 967 -29.27 -4.54 19.84
CA PHE A 967 -30.23 -4.12 18.82
C PHE A 967 -30.07 -2.62 18.48
N HIS A 968 -29.97 -1.74 19.47
CA HIS A 968 -29.76 -0.31 19.24
C HIS A 968 -28.36 0.01 18.69
N ASP A 969 -27.30 -0.55 19.28
CA ASP A 969 -25.92 -0.28 18.89
C ASP A 969 -25.59 -0.76 17.45
N ILE A 970 -26.25 -1.82 16.96
CA ILE A 970 -25.83 -2.53 15.74
C ILE A 970 -26.95 -2.70 14.69
N THR A 971 -28.16 -3.07 15.11
CA THR A 971 -29.27 -3.43 14.19
C THR A 971 -30.18 -2.25 13.82
N GLU A 972 -30.32 -1.25 14.67
CA GLU A 972 -31.08 -0.03 14.37
C GLU A 972 -30.45 0.85 13.25
N PRO A 973 -29.10 0.99 13.16
CA PRO A 973 -28.44 1.61 12.00
C PRO A 973 -28.82 1.01 10.64
N VAL A 974 -29.09 -0.31 10.60
CA VAL A 974 -29.54 -1.00 9.38
C VAL A 974 -30.87 -0.43 8.88
N CYS A 975 -31.80 -0.12 9.79
CA CYS A 975 -33.09 0.47 9.44
C CYS A 975 -32.88 1.88 8.85
N SER A 976 -32.00 2.68 9.45
CA SER A 976 -31.63 4.01 8.96
C SER A 976 -30.96 4.01 7.58
N TYR A 977 -30.26 2.94 7.21
CA TYR A 977 -29.70 2.76 5.87
C TYR A 977 -30.79 2.50 4.82
N TYR A 978 -31.69 1.54 5.10
CA TYR A 978 -32.78 1.20 4.18
C TYR A 978 -33.87 2.29 4.08
N ASP A 979 -33.99 3.17 5.08
CA ASP A 979 -34.87 4.35 5.02
C ASP A 979 -34.36 5.37 3.99
N LYS A 980 -33.06 5.64 3.97
CA LYS A 980 -32.40 6.49 2.96
C LYS A 980 -32.57 5.97 1.52
N GLN A 981 -32.77 4.66 1.35
CA GLN A 981 -33.10 4.03 0.06
C GLN A 981 -34.62 4.02 -0.25
N GLY A 982 -35.48 4.52 0.65
CA GLY A 982 -36.94 4.44 0.51
C GLY A 982 -37.52 3.02 0.66
N LYS A 983 -36.71 2.05 1.12
CA LYS A 983 -37.09 0.64 1.32
C LYS A 983 -37.69 0.36 2.70
N LEU A 984 -37.43 1.17 3.73
CA LEU A 984 -37.95 0.96 5.09
C LEU A 984 -39.48 1.17 5.16
N ARG A 985 -40.17 0.31 5.91
CA ARG A 985 -41.60 0.45 6.25
C ARG A 985 -41.78 0.18 7.75
N THR A 986 -41.91 1.26 8.53
CA THR A 986 -42.10 1.21 9.97
C THR A 986 -43.54 0.87 10.35
N ILE A 987 -43.69 -0.08 11.30
CA ILE A 987 -44.95 -0.57 11.83
C ILE A 987 -44.92 -0.41 13.36
N LYS A 988 -45.80 0.45 13.90
CA LYS A 988 -45.97 0.61 15.35
C LYS A 988 -46.63 -0.63 15.94
N ALA A 989 -45.94 -1.32 16.84
CA ALA A 989 -46.28 -2.65 17.30
C ALA A 989 -46.39 -2.77 18.83
N GLU A 990 -46.80 -1.69 19.51
CA GLU A 990 -47.10 -1.63 20.96
C GLU A 990 -48.33 -2.45 21.39
N GLY A 991 -49.24 -2.75 20.45
CA GLY A 991 -50.48 -3.48 20.75
C GLY A 991 -50.27 -4.93 21.21
N THR A 992 -51.35 -5.60 21.59
CA THR A 992 -51.34 -7.06 21.80
C THR A 992 -51.04 -7.79 20.48
N VAL A 993 -50.11 -8.76 20.52
CA VAL A 993 -49.54 -9.45 19.34
C VAL A 993 -50.45 -10.54 18.79
#